data_AF-A0A949SMP0-F1
#
_entry.id   AF-A0A949SMP0-F1
#
_cell.length_a   1.000
_cell.length_b   1.000
_cell.length_c   1.000
_cell.angle_alpha   90.00
_cell.angle_beta   90.00
_cell.angle_gamma   90.00
#
_symmetry.space_group_name_H-M   'P 1'
#
loop_
_entity.id
_entity.type
_entity.pdbx_description
1 polymer ?
#
loop_
_entity_poly.entity_id
_entity_poly.type
_entity_poly.pdbx_seq_one_letter_code
_entity_poly.pdbx_strand_id
1 'polypeptide(L)'
;MPKATKSAARCILITAQKIEPVVVNQNTKNSMKYLSVLLAIGALAFGTHTQTRNETRESSKQSNPSPSRLSATTLPIKKIVLYSNGVAHVERRGVVTGNVEIDLPFRQSQVDDVLKSMVVVDRGEGNIGSISYGSSQPASARTAEIPFSVDAETEDSEDSRGGLANILSQLQGDNVSITYANGTAIGAVVTVNKKDVSVGLKDDEKRTVPVYTVVIGSQAGELTSIPLNEIRSVKLLDANTRRDLNEFSDAVASARRRDSKTITITSKGTGQREISVSYVVAAPIWKTSYRVVLDEKGDPFFQGWAIVDNVSDDDWRDVELSMITGSPVSFIQNLQKPLYRYRPIVPIPDDLNLTPQIYDPEAGNGYGFGEGNGAGSGSGSGSGDGSGNGGSITEKPELFSSANGNYIVSSGYKGSGLSDTLAIDDSGVNTAATGEAVGDLFEYKILAPVTVEKNRSALIPIVQTRMEGERVSIYRDEAVPSAKEEASTDDERELTALPASSSPRARIGLRLKNTTNLTFEGGPLTVMDSGAYAGEALMERLKPREDRLISFGIDLGTLIRTKTEEDRQPAKIIKAVEGVFQIHYFKTLKKTYWLSNQTPNPRVFYIERPVRKGWELSADTPKPISTTARFYRFRVELKPFETQQITIGENLGMMDRYELRTLSPKDLLALVVKKTIDEPTRAKLAPLVDLRIKLNDIDLKIARGEKEAEEIAADQARLRENIEALTKTNGAKDLIARYISRASEQESRIETLSTERRALLAEKDTLEKQLANAIIDLELK
;
A
#
# COMPACT_ATOMS: atom_id res chain seq x y z
N MET A 1 -15.72 -35.56 33.12
CA MET A 1 -16.52 -36.76 33.44
C MET A 1 -18.01 -36.41 33.35
N PRO A 2 -18.88 -37.37 33.00
CA PRO A 2 -19.94 -37.18 32.00
C PRO A 2 -21.36 -37.29 32.56
N LYS A 3 -22.38 -37.09 31.70
CA LYS A 3 -23.54 -38.00 31.64
C LYS A 3 -24.23 -37.96 30.27
N ALA A 4 -24.38 -39.16 29.72
CA ALA A 4 -25.06 -39.50 28.49
C ALA A 4 -26.56 -39.75 28.70
N THR A 5 -27.34 -39.74 27.62
CA THR A 5 -28.56 -40.55 27.50
C THR A 5 -28.75 -40.98 26.05
N LYS A 6 -29.11 -42.26 25.88
CA LYS A 6 -29.20 -43.07 24.65
C LYS A 6 -30.65 -43.14 24.11
N SER A 7 -30.76 -43.69 22.88
CA SER A 7 -31.84 -44.56 22.34
C SER A 7 -32.76 -43.87 21.31
N ALA A 8 -33.15 -44.41 20.14
CA ALA A 8 -32.84 -45.64 19.38
C ALA A 8 -33.35 -45.51 17.92
N ALA A 9 -32.89 -46.42 17.06
CA ALA A 9 -33.13 -46.53 15.63
C ALA A 9 -34.34 -47.41 15.23
N ARG A 10 -34.83 -47.22 13.98
CA ARG A 10 -35.55 -48.16 13.07
C ARG A 10 -35.43 -47.53 11.65
N CYS A 11 -34.77 -48.06 10.62
CA CYS A 11 -34.74 -49.38 9.96
C CYS A 11 -36.06 -49.73 9.23
N ILE A 12 -36.10 -49.51 7.90
CA ILE A 12 -36.90 -50.27 6.92
C ILE A 12 -36.07 -50.38 5.63
N LEU A 13 -35.93 -51.60 5.13
CA LEU A 13 -35.25 -52.01 3.90
C LEU A 13 -36.18 -53.01 3.18
N ILE A 14 -36.05 -53.05 1.86
CA ILE A 14 -36.45 -54.12 0.91
C ILE A 14 -37.90 -54.08 0.38
N THR A 15 -38.05 -53.83 -0.93
CA THR A 15 -38.43 -54.89 -1.90
C THR A 15 -38.22 -54.47 -3.36
N ALA A 16 -37.62 -55.38 -4.13
CA ALA A 16 -37.38 -55.32 -5.56
C ALA A 16 -38.59 -55.84 -6.34
N GLN A 17 -38.83 -55.35 -7.56
CA GLN A 17 -39.43 -56.18 -8.60
C GLN A 17 -39.06 -55.72 -10.01
N LYS A 18 -38.43 -56.66 -10.73
CA LYS A 18 -38.09 -56.66 -12.15
C LYS A 18 -39.11 -57.58 -12.83
N ILE A 19 -39.79 -57.14 -13.90
CA ILE A 19 -40.46 -58.02 -14.88
C ILE A 19 -40.25 -57.41 -16.27
N GLU A 20 -39.75 -58.24 -17.20
CA GLU A 20 -39.46 -57.96 -18.62
C GLU A 20 -40.71 -58.25 -19.52
N PRO A 21 -40.60 -58.55 -20.83
CA PRO A 21 -41.04 -57.67 -21.93
C PRO A 21 -42.21 -58.27 -22.75
N VAL A 22 -42.85 -57.49 -23.63
CA VAL A 22 -43.73 -58.05 -24.67
C VAL A 22 -43.53 -57.34 -26.01
N VAL A 23 -43.63 -58.16 -27.06
CA VAL A 23 -43.10 -58.08 -28.41
C VAL A 23 -44.29 -58.28 -29.38
N VAL A 24 -44.30 -57.53 -30.49
CA VAL A 24 -44.72 -57.92 -31.87
C VAL A 24 -46.19 -57.79 -32.38
N ASN A 25 -46.30 -56.96 -33.44
CA ASN A 25 -46.82 -57.18 -34.81
C ASN A 25 -48.16 -56.60 -35.33
N GLN A 26 -48.01 -56.09 -36.57
CA GLN A 26 -48.92 -56.14 -37.76
C GLN A 26 -50.26 -55.39 -37.66
N ASN A 27 -50.81 -54.72 -38.69
CA ASN A 27 -50.66 -54.85 -40.14
C ASN A 27 -51.39 -53.68 -40.86
N THR A 28 -51.07 -53.45 -42.15
CA THR A 28 -51.95 -52.91 -43.25
C THR A 28 -52.46 -51.45 -43.16
N LYS A 29 -52.64 -50.63 -44.22
CA LYS A 29 -52.87 -50.86 -45.67
C LYS A 29 -52.79 -49.52 -46.45
N ASN A 30 -52.19 -49.58 -47.65
CA ASN A 30 -52.62 -49.01 -48.94
C ASN A 30 -52.70 -47.51 -49.31
N SER A 31 -52.18 -47.30 -50.54
CA SER A 31 -52.47 -46.32 -51.61
C SER A 31 -51.69 -45.00 -51.56
N MET A 32 -51.08 -44.47 -52.64
CA MET A 32 -51.27 -44.69 -54.09
C MET A 32 -50.05 -44.14 -54.89
N LYS A 33 -49.53 -44.95 -55.83
CA LYS A 33 -49.00 -44.73 -57.22
C LYS A 33 -48.44 -43.32 -57.59
N TYR A 34 -47.26 -43.18 -58.22
CA TYR A 34 -47.00 -43.47 -59.65
C TYR A 34 -45.53 -43.85 -60.00
N LEU A 35 -45.43 -44.78 -60.95
CA LEU A 35 -44.32 -45.29 -61.78
C LEU A 35 -44.00 -44.26 -62.90
N SER A 36 -42.84 -44.12 -63.58
CA SER A 36 -42.18 -44.99 -64.59
C SER A 36 -40.95 -44.23 -65.20
N VAL A 37 -39.74 -44.76 -65.46
CA VAL A 37 -39.20 -45.61 -66.59
C VAL A 37 -38.52 -44.83 -67.77
N LEU A 38 -37.41 -45.43 -68.32
CA LEU A 38 -36.65 -45.24 -69.60
C LEU A 38 -35.67 -44.04 -69.69
N LEU A 39 -34.35 -44.11 -70.01
CA LEU A 39 -33.44 -44.88 -70.91
C LEU A 39 -33.33 -44.34 -72.36
N ALA A 40 -32.14 -43.79 -72.71
CA ALA A 40 -31.53 -43.62 -74.06
C ALA A 40 -30.11 -43.01 -73.87
N ILE A 41 -28.94 -43.59 -74.22
CA ILE A 41 -28.29 -44.02 -75.49
C ILE A 41 -27.80 -42.88 -76.42
N GLY A 42 -26.48 -42.85 -76.67
CA GLY A 42 -25.77 -42.37 -77.89
C GLY A 42 -25.30 -40.91 -77.88
N ALA A 43 -24.14 -40.48 -78.39
CA ALA A 43 -23.07 -41.10 -79.18
C ALA A 43 -21.82 -40.18 -79.23
N LEU A 44 -20.62 -40.75 -79.04
CA LEU A 44 -19.43 -40.69 -79.92
C LEU A 44 -19.15 -39.43 -80.78
N ALA A 45 -17.96 -38.86 -80.61
CA ALA A 45 -17.12 -38.40 -81.72
C ALA A 45 -15.62 -38.47 -81.37
N PHE A 46 -14.89 -39.17 -82.23
CA PHE A 46 -13.44 -39.41 -82.24
C PHE A 46 -12.65 -38.18 -82.68
N GLY A 47 -11.40 -38.11 -82.24
CA GLY A 47 -10.36 -37.26 -82.81
C GLY A 47 -8.97 -37.75 -82.41
N THR A 48 -8.47 -38.79 -83.08
CA THR A 48 -7.08 -39.22 -83.02
C THR A 48 -6.24 -38.41 -83.99
N HIS A 49 -5.13 -37.81 -83.54
CA HIS A 49 -3.98 -37.57 -84.41
C HIS A 49 -2.68 -37.89 -83.66
N THR A 50 -1.97 -38.88 -84.19
CA THR A 50 -0.59 -39.26 -83.89
C THR A 50 0.41 -38.33 -84.60
N GLN A 51 1.52 -37.94 -83.95
CA GLN A 51 2.90 -38.33 -84.29
C GLN A 51 4.01 -37.43 -83.69
N THR A 52 5.10 -38.11 -83.30
CA THR A 52 6.53 -37.74 -83.31
C THR A 52 7.12 -36.73 -82.30
N ARG A 53 7.77 -37.33 -81.28
CA ARG A 53 9.22 -37.29 -80.97
C ARG A 53 9.96 -35.93 -81.13
N ASN A 54 10.41 -35.35 -80.01
CA ASN A 54 11.84 -35.15 -79.77
C ASN A 54 12.17 -34.84 -78.31
N GLU A 55 13.38 -35.27 -77.95
CA GLU A 55 14.02 -35.33 -76.64
C GLU A 55 14.27 -33.96 -76.01
N THR A 56 14.13 -33.85 -74.69
CA THR A 56 15.15 -33.18 -73.88
C THR A 56 15.17 -33.74 -72.47
N ARG A 57 16.39 -34.01 -72.01
CA ARG A 57 16.80 -34.75 -70.83
C ARG A 57 17.07 -33.73 -69.72
N GLU A 58 16.41 -33.81 -68.57
CA GLU A 58 16.88 -33.13 -67.37
C GLU A 58 16.45 -33.81 -66.04
N SER A 59 17.45 -34.40 -65.40
CA SER A 59 17.72 -34.47 -63.94
C SER A 59 16.57 -34.80 -62.97
N SER A 60 16.41 -36.09 -62.65
CA SER A 60 15.73 -36.53 -61.43
C SER A 60 16.67 -36.40 -60.21
N LYS A 61 16.54 -35.30 -59.44
CA LYS A 61 17.03 -35.24 -58.06
C LYS A 61 15.93 -35.70 -57.11
N GLN A 62 16.12 -36.89 -56.59
CA GLN A 62 15.40 -37.49 -55.48
C GLN A 62 15.66 -36.64 -54.22
N SER A 63 14.65 -35.97 -53.70
CA SER A 63 14.70 -35.32 -52.38
C SER A 63 13.91 -36.18 -51.40
N ASN A 64 14.59 -36.63 -50.33
CA ASN A 64 13.93 -37.20 -49.17
C ASN A 64 13.02 -36.14 -48.54
N PRO A 65 11.76 -36.44 -48.15
CA PRO A 65 10.96 -35.48 -47.42
C PRO A 65 11.54 -35.31 -46.01
N SER A 66 12.02 -34.10 -45.72
CA SER A 66 12.15 -33.63 -44.34
C SER A 66 10.78 -33.67 -43.67
N PRO A 67 10.67 -34.00 -42.36
CA PRO A 67 9.38 -34.03 -41.69
C PRO A 67 8.72 -32.65 -41.81
N SER A 68 7.53 -32.61 -42.38
CA SER A 68 6.67 -31.45 -42.45
C SER A 68 6.47 -30.89 -41.03
N ARG A 69 7.01 -29.70 -40.74
CA ARG A 69 6.63 -28.93 -39.55
C ARG A 69 5.11 -28.78 -39.58
N LEU A 70 4.45 -29.25 -38.54
CA LEU A 70 3.03 -29.00 -38.31
C LEU A 70 2.80 -27.49 -38.28
N SER A 71 1.72 -27.03 -38.88
CA SER A 71 1.35 -25.61 -38.94
C SER A 71 1.15 -25.08 -37.51
N ALA A 72 2.02 -24.19 -37.04
CA ALA A 72 1.87 -23.53 -35.75
C ALA A 72 0.53 -22.78 -35.71
N THR A 73 -0.40 -23.24 -34.85
CA THR A 73 -1.73 -22.65 -34.71
C THR A 73 -1.75 -21.76 -33.47
N THR A 74 -1.94 -20.46 -33.64
CA THR A 74 -2.04 -19.51 -32.51
C THR A 74 -3.47 -19.46 -31.97
N LEU A 75 -3.63 -19.70 -30.67
CA LEU A 75 -4.94 -19.59 -30.01
C LEU A 75 -5.26 -18.12 -29.66
N PRO A 76 -6.42 -17.57 -30.06
CA PRO A 76 -6.82 -16.21 -29.70
C PRO A 76 -7.23 -16.12 -28.22
N ILE A 77 -6.99 -14.95 -27.62
CA ILE A 77 -7.47 -14.63 -26.27
C ILE A 77 -9.00 -14.47 -26.32
N LYS A 78 -9.71 -15.14 -25.40
CA LYS A 78 -11.18 -15.07 -25.30
C LYS A 78 -11.68 -14.57 -23.97
N LYS A 79 -10.91 -14.71 -22.89
CA LYS A 79 -11.30 -14.20 -21.57
C LYS A 79 -10.09 -13.64 -20.83
N ILE A 80 -10.31 -12.51 -20.16
CA ILE A 80 -9.31 -11.83 -19.34
C ILE A 80 -9.97 -11.47 -18.01
N VAL A 81 -9.33 -11.88 -16.92
CA VAL A 81 -9.72 -11.50 -15.56
C VAL A 81 -8.58 -10.71 -14.92
N LEU A 82 -8.82 -9.44 -14.62
CA LEU A 82 -7.83 -8.54 -14.01
C LEU A 82 -8.03 -8.47 -12.51
N TYR A 83 -6.96 -8.67 -11.75
CA TYR A 83 -6.99 -8.63 -10.29
C TYR A 83 -6.34 -7.35 -9.76
N SER A 84 -6.87 -6.81 -8.66
CA SER A 84 -6.31 -5.61 -8.02
C SER A 84 -4.92 -5.78 -7.42
N ASN A 85 -4.39 -7.01 -7.30
CA ASN A 85 -3.02 -7.30 -6.85
C ASN A 85 -1.98 -7.30 -7.99
N GLY A 86 -2.36 -6.95 -9.22
CA GLY A 86 -1.43 -6.80 -10.35
C GLY A 86 -1.15 -8.09 -11.12
N VAL A 87 -2.11 -9.03 -11.14
CA VAL A 87 -2.06 -10.19 -12.03
C VAL A 87 -3.28 -10.25 -12.93
N ALA A 88 -3.13 -10.88 -14.09
CA ALA A 88 -4.21 -11.19 -15.01
C ALA A 88 -4.28 -12.69 -15.24
N HIS A 89 -5.48 -13.27 -15.12
CA HIS A 89 -5.78 -14.60 -15.62
C HIS A 89 -6.28 -14.49 -17.06
N VAL A 90 -5.56 -15.12 -17.99
CA VAL A 90 -5.83 -15.07 -19.43
C VAL A 90 -6.22 -16.45 -19.90
N GLU A 91 -7.31 -16.54 -20.64
CA GLU A 91 -7.76 -17.77 -21.29
C GLU A 91 -7.76 -17.58 -22.81
N ARG A 92 -7.05 -18.48 -23.49
CA ARG A 92 -7.03 -18.60 -24.94
C ARG A 92 -7.87 -19.82 -25.35
N ARG A 93 -8.71 -19.67 -26.36
CA ARG A 93 -9.56 -20.75 -26.89
C ARG A 93 -9.53 -20.76 -28.41
N GLY A 94 -9.42 -21.95 -28.98
CA GLY A 94 -9.42 -22.12 -30.43
C GLY A 94 -9.67 -23.56 -30.83
N VAL A 95 -10.05 -23.73 -32.09
CA VAL A 95 -10.36 -25.04 -32.67
C VAL A 95 -9.13 -25.54 -33.42
N VAL A 96 -8.74 -26.78 -33.15
CA VAL A 96 -7.61 -27.47 -33.78
C VAL A 96 -8.08 -28.74 -34.48
N THR A 97 -7.31 -29.23 -35.46
CA THR A 97 -7.63 -30.44 -36.22
C THR A 97 -6.47 -31.42 -36.18
N GLY A 98 -6.73 -32.67 -35.79
CA GLY A 98 -5.70 -33.72 -35.77
C GLY A 98 -4.57 -33.43 -34.76
N ASN A 99 -3.37 -33.92 -35.02
CA ASN A 99 -2.21 -33.62 -34.16
C ASN A 99 -1.71 -32.20 -34.43
N VAL A 100 -1.46 -31.42 -33.37
CA VAL A 100 -1.09 -30.01 -33.49
C VAL A 100 -0.01 -29.62 -32.47
N GLU A 101 0.83 -28.68 -32.88
CA GLU A 101 1.74 -27.94 -32.01
C GLU A 101 1.24 -26.51 -31.89
N ILE A 102 1.04 -26.07 -30.65
CA ILE A 102 0.52 -24.74 -30.31
C ILE A 102 1.67 -23.95 -29.70
N ASP A 103 2.13 -22.94 -30.44
CA ASP A 103 3.21 -22.06 -30.02
C ASP A 103 2.66 -20.78 -29.41
N LEU A 104 2.98 -20.54 -28.14
CA LEU A 104 2.58 -19.35 -27.40
C LEU A 104 3.82 -18.52 -27.02
N PRO A 105 3.99 -17.31 -27.57
CA PRO A 105 5.08 -16.42 -27.20
C PRO A 105 4.77 -15.70 -25.87
N PHE A 106 5.77 -15.61 -25.00
CA PHE A 106 5.71 -14.92 -23.71
C PHE A 106 6.95 -14.09 -23.47
N ARG A 107 6.82 -12.99 -22.72
CA ARG A 107 8.00 -12.24 -22.27
C ARG A 107 8.81 -13.05 -21.27
N GLN A 108 10.13 -12.85 -21.23
CA GLN A 108 11.02 -13.55 -20.30
C GLN A 108 10.54 -13.44 -18.83
N SER A 109 10.04 -12.26 -18.44
CA SER A 109 9.52 -11.98 -17.10
C SER A 109 8.21 -12.71 -16.78
N GLN A 110 7.47 -13.17 -17.79
CA GLN A 110 6.18 -13.84 -17.63
C GLN A 110 6.31 -15.36 -17.59
N VAL A 111 7.40 -15.93 -18.11
CA VAL A 111 7.56 -17.38 -18.26
C VAL A 111 7.39 -18.11 -16.93
N ASP A 112 7.99 -17.60 -15.85
CA ASP A 112 7.92 -18.20 -14.52
C ASP A 112 6.47 -18.27 -13.98
N ASP A 113 5.69 -17.19 -14.16
CA ASP A 113 4.29 -17.15 -13.75
C ASP A 113 3.41 -18.06 -14.60
N VAL A 114 3.69 -18.12 -15.90
CA VAL A 114 2.98 -18.98 -16.85
C VAL A 114 3.27 -20.45 -16.55
N LEU A 115 4.53 -20.85 -16.34
CA LEU A 115 4.88 -22.24 -16.00
C LEU A 115 4.25 -22.69 -14.68
N LYS A 116 4.15 -21.78 -13.69
CA LYS A 116 3.52 -22.04 -12.40
C LYS A 116 2.00 -22.25 -12.48
N SER A 117 1.33 -21.67 -13.48
CA SER A 117 -0.13 -21.52 -13.50
C SER A 117 -0.83 -22.07 -14.74
N MET A 118 -0.09 -22.48 -15.77
CA MET A 118 -0.67 -22.93 -17.03
C MET A 118 -1.52 -24.19 -16.84
N VAL A 119 -2.75 -24.12 -17.32
CA VAL A 119 -3.68 -25.24 -17.44
C VAL A 119 -4.08 -25.37 -18.89
N VAL A 120 -3.98 -26.59 -19.42
CA VAL A 120 -4.35 -26.92 -20.80
C VAL A 120 -5.47 -27.95 -20.75
N VAL A 121 -6.56 -27.67 -21.44
CA VAL A 121 -7.71 -28.58 -21.53
C VAL A 121 -8.06 -28.79 -23.00
N ASP A 122 -8.15 -30.05 -23.40
CA ASP A 122 -8.73 -30.48 -24.67
C ASP A 122 -10.17 -30.94 -24.42
N ARG A 123 -11.14 -30.32 -25.09
CA ARG A 123 -12.57 -30.60 -24.90
C ARG A 123 -13.13 -31.63 -25.88
N GLY A 124 -12.31 -32.18 -26.78
CA GLY A 124 -12.71 -33.19 -27.77
C GLY A 124 -11.99 -34.52 -27.61
N GLU A 125 -11.75 -34.95 -26.37
CA GLU A 125 -11.10 -36.23 -26.02
C GLU A 125 -9.66 -36.39 -26.55
N GLY A 126 -8.99 -35.29 -26.94
CA GLY A 126 -7.57 -35.30 -27.28
C GLY A 126 -6.67 -35.45 -26.06
N ASN A 127 -5.48 -36.01 -26.27
CA ASN A 127 -4.44 -36.12 -25.25
C ASN A 127 -3.45 -34.97 -25.36
N ILE A 128 -3.32 -34.20 -24.27
CA ILE A 128 -2.26 -33.19 -24.14
C ILE A 128 -0.92 -33.92 -23.94
N GLY A 129 0.02 -33.62 -24.82
CA GLY A 129 1.39 -34.13 -24.78
C GLY A 129 2.29 -33.27 -23.89
N SER A 130 3.58 -33.22 -24.24
CA SER A 130 4.55 -32.38 -23.52
C SER A 130 4.32 -30.89 -23.78
N ILE A 131 4.49 -30.10 -22.72
CA ILE A 131 4.68 -28.65 -22.79
C ILE A 131 6.20 -28.43 -22.74
N SER A 132 6.78 -27.93 -23.82
CA SER A 132 8.21 -27.68 -23.93
C SER A 132 8.50 -26.19 -24.05
N TYR A 133 9.57 -25.74 -23.41
CA TYR A 133 10.09 -24.38 -23.52
C TYR A 133 11.60 -24.43 -23.72
N GLY A 134 12.14 -23.46 -24.46
CA GLY A 134 13.58 -23.36 -24.68
C GLY A 134 14.31 -22.95 -23.40
N SER A 135 14.82 -23.93 -22.64
CA SER A 135 15.80 -23.71 -21.58
C SER A 135 17.08 -23.15 -22.19
N SER A 136 17.19 -21.82 -22.30
CA SER A 136 18.40 -21.20 -22.81
C SER A 136 19.37 -20.96 -21.65
N GLN A 137 20.55 -21.59 -21.70
CA GLN A 137 21.73 -21.00 -21.07
C GLN A 137 21.79 -19.50 -21.45
N PRO A 138 22.08 -18.59 -20.51
CA PRO A 138 22.28 -17.18 -20.79
C PRO A 138 23.25 -17.00 -21.97
N ALA A 139 23.05 -15.99 -22.81
CA ALA A 139 23.96 -15.73 -23.92
C ALA A 139 25.43 -15.62 -23.46
N SER A 140 25.66 -15.03 -22.27
CA SER A 140 26.99 -14.99 -21.65
C SER A 140 27.58 -16.37 -21.36
N ALA A 141 26.77 -17.34 -20.94
CA ALA A 141 27.24 -18.71 -20.70
C ALA A 141 27.56 -19.43 -22.02
N ARG A 142 26.75 -19.23 -23.06
CA ARG A 142 27.03 -19.79 -24.40
C ARG A 142 28.27 -19.18 -25.02
N THR A 143 28.44 -17.86 -24.91
CA THR A 143 29.63 -17.15 -25.39
C THR A 143 30.89 -17.53 -24.60
N ALA A 144 30.76 -17.89 -23.32
CA ALA A 144 31.90 -18.36 -22.51
C ALA A 144 32.42 -19.75 -22.91
N GLU A 145 31.62 -20.55 -23.60
CA GLU A 145 32.04 -21.86 -24.15
C GLU A 145 32.77 -21.72 -25.49
N ILE A 146 32.80 -20.50 -26.09
CA ILE A 146 33.45 -20.21 -27.38
C ILE A 146 34.92 -19.87 -27.13
N PRO A 147 35.88 -20.44 -27.91
CA PRO A 147 37.31 -20.28 -27.66
C PRO A 147 37.86 -18.88 -27.96
N PHE A 148 37.00 -17.93 -28.38
CA PHE A 148 37.38 -16.54 -28.57
C PHE A 148 36.34 -15.56 -28.00
N SER A 149 36.83 -14.44 -27.47
CA SER A 149 36.03 -13.29 -27.03
C SER A 149 36.14 -12.13 -28.03
N VAL A 150 35.03 -11.44 -28.23
CA VAL A 150 34.99 -10.17 -28.96
C VAL A 150 34.51 -9.11 -27.99
N ASP A 151 35.45 -8.33 -27.48
CA ASP A 151 35.14 -7.21 -26.60
C ASP A 151 34.63 -6.04 -27.43
N ALA A 152 33.55 -5.39 -26.98
CA ALA A 152 33.11 -4.13 -27.56
C ALA A 152 34.12 -3.06 -27.15
N GLU A 153 34.84 -2.47 -28.12
CA GLU A 153 35.77 -1.36 -27.88
C GLU A 153 35.01 -0.15 -27.29
N THR A 154 34.93 -0.08 -25.96
CA THR A 154 34.57 1.14 -25.23
C THR A 154 35.51 1.42 -24.06
N GLU A 155 36.54 0.60 -23.84
CA GLU A 155 37.57 0.85 -22.84
C GLU A 155 38.92 1.04 -23.53
N ASP A 156 39.33 2.31 -23.62
CA ASP A 156 40.69 2.76 -23.97
C ASP A 156 41.66 2.28 -22.86
N SER A 157 41.97 0.99 -22.84
CA SER A 157 43.07 0.43 -22.05
C SER A 157 44.28 0.23 -22.96
N GLU A 158 45.49 0.59 -22.51
CA GLU A 158 46.74 0.53 -23.31
C GLU A 158 47.08 -0.89 -23.81
N ASP A 159 46.44 -1.92 -23.23
CA ASP A 159 46.57 -3.35 -23.55
C ASP A 159 45.39 -3.94 -24.33
N SER A 160 44.34 -3.16 -24.61
CA SER A 160 43.20 -3.62 -25.42
C SER A 160 43.64 -3.82 -26.88
N ARG A 161 43.83 -5.08 -27.30
CA ARG A 161 44.02 -5.47 -28.71
C ARG A 161 42.68 -5.41 -29.44
N GLY A 162 42.08 -4.24 -29.57
CA GLY A 162 40.75 -4.09 -30.15
C GLY A 162 40.60 -4.65 -31.59
N GLY A 163 39.39 -5.11 -31.92
CA GLY A 163 38.99 -5.49 -33.29
C GLY A 163 39.58 -6.80 -33.82
N LEU A 164 40.01 -6.79 -35.11
CA LEU A 164 40.52 -7.97 -35.82
C LEU A 164 41.82 -8.54 -35.20
N ALA A 165 42.58 -7.70 -34.50
CA ALA A 165 43.80 -8.11 -33.80
C ALA A 165 43.51 -9.10 -32.67
N ASN A 166 42.48 -8.82 -31.85
CA ASN A 166 42.08 -9.72 -30.76
C ASN A 166 41.71 -11.10 -31.32
N ILE A 167 40.81 -11.08 -32.30
CA ILE A 167 40.23 -12.28 -32.89
C ILE A 167 41.35 -13.14 -33.49
N LEU A 168 42.21 -12.55 -34.34
CA LEU A 168 43.33 -13.30 -34.93
C LEU A 168 44.33 -13.78 -33.88
N SER A 169 44.54 -13.06 -32.78
CA SER A 169 45.46 -13.51 -31.71
C SER A 169 44.94 -14.71 -30.93
N GLN A 170 43.62 -14.88 -30.85
CA GLN A 170 42.96 -16.00 -30.19
C GLN A 170 42.79 -17.21 -31.13
N LEU A 171 42.92 -17.01 -32.45
CA LEU A 171 42.89 -18.04 -33.48
C LEU A 171 44.29 -18.59 -33.84
N GLN A 172 45.24 -18.54 -32.90
CA GLN A 172 46.57 -19.12 -33.13
C GLN A 172 46.48 -20.63 -33.42
N GLY A 173 47.10 -21.04 -34.51
CA GLY A 173 47.04 -22.42 -35.03
C GLY A 173 45.94 -22.65 -36.08
N ASP A 174 44.95 -21.77 -36.17
CA ASP A 174 43.84 -21.96 -37.12
C ASP A 174 44.22 -21.56 -38.55
N ASN A 175 43.80 -22.40 -39.50
CA ASN A 175 44.01 -22.14 -40.93
C ASN A 175 43.05 -21.05 -41.43
N VAL A 176 43.63 -19.99 -41.96
CA VAL A 176 42.92 -18.83 -42.51
C VAL A 176 43.40 -18.50 -43.92
N SER A 177 42.51 -17.91 -44.71
CA SER A 177 42.85 -17.24 -45.97
C SER A 177 42.65 -15.74 -45.77
N ILE A 178 43.75 -15.00 -45.78
CA ILE A 178 43.77 -13.54 -45.60
C ILE A 178 43.99 -12.89 -46.95
N THR A 179 43.01 -12.11 -47.41
CA THR A 179 43.15 -11.23 -48.57
C THR A 179 43.57 -9.86 -48.08
N TYR A 180 44.71 -9.37 -48.56
CA TYR A 180 45.29 -8.08 -48.20
C TYR A 180 45.63 -7.27 -49.46
N ALA A 181 46.09 -6.03 -49.30
CA ALA A 181 46.30 -5.08 -50.41
C ALA A 181 47.11 -5.65 -51.60
N ASN A 182 48.10 -6.50 -51.30
CA ASN A 182 49.08 -6.99 -52.27
C ASN A 182 48.93 -8.48 -52.62
N GLY A 183 47.88 -9.17 -52.17
CA GLY A 183 47.69 -10.58 -52.47
C GLY A 183 46.75 -11.33 -51.53
N THR A 184 46.82 -12.66 -51.57
CA THR A 184 46.13 -13.55 -50.62
C THR A 184 47.13 -14.51 -50.02
N ALA A 185 47.16 -14.59 -48.69
CA ALA A 185 47.97 -15.54 -47.96
C ALA A 185 47.07 -16.63 -47.36
N ILE A 186 47.53 -17.88 -47.40
CA ILE A 186 46.80 -19.04 -46.89
C ILE A 186 47.73 -19.83 -45.97
N GLY A 187 47.30 -20.06 -44.74
CA GLY A 187 48.08 -20.82 -43.75
C GLY A 187 47.54 -20.67 -42.33
N ALA A 188 48.27 -21.20 -41.36
CA ALA A 188 47.93 -21.12 -39.94
C ALA A 188 48.34 -19.78 -39.35
N VAL A 189 47.52 -19.18 -38.49
CA VAL A 189 47.91 -17.98 -37.73
C VAL A 189 48.97 -18.38 -36.70
N VAL A 190 50.15 -17.78 -36.78
CA VAL A 190 51.25 -18.08 -35.87
C VAL A 190 51.23 -17.14 -34.68
N THR A 191 51.11 -15.83 -34.94
CA THR A 191 51.07 -14.79 -33.89
C THR A 191 50.52 -13.47 -34.46
N VAL A 192 50.12 -12.57 -33.57
CA VAL A 192 49.81 -11.17 -33.87
C VAL A 192 50.74 -10.29 -33.05
N ASN A 193 51.61 -9.54 -33.73
CA ASN A 193 52.61 -8.68 -33.10
C ASN A 193 52.12 -7.23 -33.06
N LYS A 194 52.37 -6.53 -31.94
CA LYS A 194 52.19 -5.08 -31.79
C LYS A 194 53.55 -4.42 -32.02
N LYS A 195 53.64 -3.49 -32.96
CA LYS A 195 54.83 -2.68 -33.21
C LYS A 195 54.48 -1.20 -33.13
N ASP A 196 55.12 -0.51 -32.20
CA ASP A 196 54.98 0.92 -32.05
C ASP A 196 55.78 1.66 -33.12
N VAL A 197 55.07 2.39 -33.99
CA VAL A 197 55.69 3.17 -35.07
C VAL A 197 55.53 4.65 -34.78
N SER A 198 56.65 5.38 -34.69
CA SER A 198 56.63 6.83 -34.54
C SER A 198 56.25 7.49 -35.87
N VAL A 199 55.08 8.11 -35.91
CA VAL A 199 54.61 8.87 -37.07
C VAL A 199 54.92 10.35 -36.78
N GLY A 200 55.80 10.95 -37.58
CA GLY A 200 56.10 12.38 -37.46
C GLY A 200 54.95 13.21 -38.01
N LEU A 201 54.30 14.00 -37.16
CA LEU A 201 53.47 15.13 -37.61
C LEU A 201 54.39 16.34 -37.81
N LYS A 202 54.06 17.22 -38.78
CA LYS A 202 54.80 18.49 -38.95
C LYS A 202 54.71 19.27 -37.63
N ASP A 203 55.86 19.77 -37.18
CA ASP A 203 56.19 20.36 -35.86
C ASP A 203 56.37 19.34 -34.71
N ASP A 204 57.60 18.82 -34.58
CA ASP A 204 58.31 18.20 -33.43
C ASP A 204 57.59 17.35 -32.35
N GLU A 205 56.30 17.01 -32.50
CA GLU A 205 55.63 15.99 -31.69
C GLU A 205 55.68 14.63 -32.41
N LYS A 206 56.53 13.72 -31.91
CA LYS A 206 56.53 12.31 -32.32
C LYS A 206 55.34 11.61 -31.68
N ARG A 207 54.32 11.29 -32.47
CA ARG A 207 53.20 10.46 -32.00
C ARG A 207 53.49 8.99 -32.32
N THR A 208 53.57 8.17 -31.29
CA THR A 208 53.72 6.72 -31.43
C THR A 208 52.34 6.11 -31.68
N VAL A 209 52.17 5.41 -32.80
CA VAL A 209 50.93 4.69 -33.14
C VAL A 209 51.22 3.19 -33.14
N PRO A 210 50.47 2.37 -32.40
CA PRO A 210 50.62 0.93 -32.45
C PRO A 210 50.13 0.38 -33.78
N VAL A 211 51.00 -0.31 -34.51
CA VAL A 211 50.67 -1.04 -35.74
C VAL A 211 50.70 -2.54 -35.43
N TYR A 212 49.58 -3.21 -35.68
CA TYR A 212 49.47 -4.65 -35.52
C TYR A 212 49.78 -5.38 -36.83
N THR A 213 50.56 -6.46 -36.76
CA THR A 213 50.87 -7.33 -37.90
C THR A 213 50.54 -8.78 -37.55
N VAL A 214 49.78 -9.47 -38.40
CA VAL A 214 49.55 -10.92 -38.27
C VAL A 214 50.63 -11.69 -39.03
N VAL A 215 51.17 -12.74 -38.43
CA VAL A 215 52.11 -13.66 -39.06
C VAL A 215 51.36 -14.95 -39.39
N ILE A 216 51.35 -15.33 -40.67
CA ILE A 216 50.75 -16.58 -41.16
C ILE A 216 51.87 -17.52 -41.60
N GLY A 217 51.80 -18.78 -41.19
CA GLY A 217 52.65 -19.85 -41.69
C GLY A 217 51.93 -20.70 -42.73
N SER A 218 52.42 -20.72 -43.96
CA SER A 218 51.90 -21.61 -45.00
C SER A 218 52.33 -23.06 -44.76
N GLN A 219 51.60 -24.01 -45.35
CA GLN A 219 51.96 -25.43 -45.29
C GLN A 219 53.28 -25.75 -46.00
N ALA A 220 53.77 -24.84 -46.84
CA ALA A 220 55.08 -24.95 -47.49
C ALA A 220 56.23 -24.45 -46.59
N GLY A 221 55.94 -24.00 -45.35
CA GLY A 221 56.93 -23.50 -44.40
C GLY A 221 57.28 -22.02 -44.58
N GLU A 222 56.57 -21.29 -45.44
CA GLU A 222 56.77 -19.85 -45.62
C GLU A 222 56.02 -19.06 -44.54
N LEU A 223 56.69 -18.09 -43.91
CA LEU A 223 56.09 -17.17 -42.96
C LEU A 223 55.84 -15.81 -43.62
N THR A 224 54.59 -15.38 -43.67
CA THR A 224 54.18 -14.08 -44.24
C THR A 224 53.69 -13.16 -43.14
N SER A 225 54.31 -11.99 -43.00
CA SER A 225 53.86 -10.94 -42.07
C SER A 225 53.00 -9.91 -42.82
N ILE A 226 51.77 -9.69 -42.35
CA ILE A 226 50.77 -8.84 -42.99
C ILE A 226 50.30 -7.77 -41.99
N PRO A 227 50.47 -6.48 -42.29
CA PRO A 227 49.89 -5.39 -41.50
C PRO A 227 48.36 -5.47 -41.48
N LEU A 228 47.73 -5.37 -40.30
CA LEU A 228 46.26 -5.53 -40.18
C LEU A 228 45.49 -4.45 -40.96
N ASN A 229 46.06 -3.26 -41.14
CA ASN A 229 45.47 -2.18 -41.94
C ASN A 229 45.45 -2.48 -43.45
N GLU A 230 46.22 -3.45 -43.92
CA GLU A 230 46.21 -3.89 -45.32
C GLU A 230 45.22 -5.04 -45.57
N ILE A 231 44.68 -5.65 -44.52
CA ILE A 231 43.75 -6.78 -44.63
C ILE A 231 42.37 -6.30 -45.07
N ARG A 232 41.87 -6.88 -46.16
CA ARG A 232 40.52 -6.64 -46.69
C ARG A 232 39.50 -7.65 -46.17
N SER A 233 39.91 -8.91 -46.04
CA SER A 233 39.04 -9.97 -45.53
C SER A 233 39.85 -11.13 -44.98
N VAL A 234 39.32 -11.77 -43.93
CA VAL A 234 39.83 -13.02 -43.40
C VAL A 234 38.75 -14.08 -43.57
N LYS A 235 39.09 -15.20 -44.21
CA LYS A 235 38.23 -16.37 -44.35
C LYS A 235 38.77 -17.50 -43.49
N LEU A 236 38.00 -17.92 -42.50
CA LEU A 236 38.29 -19.10 -41.68
C LEU A 236 38.11 -20.35 -42.55
N LEU A 237 39.14 -21.19 -42.64
CA LEU A 237 39.11 -22.41 -43.46
C LEU A 237 38.65 -23.62 -42.64
N ASP A 238 38.93 -23.62 -41.33
CA ASP A 238 38.46 -24.68 -40.44
C ASP A 238 36.92 -24.68 -40.29
N ALA A 239 36.33 -25.88 -40.20
CA ALA A 239 34.88 -26.04 -40.11
C ALA A 239 34.34 -25.81 -38.69
N ASN A 240 35.10 -26.14 -37.65
CA ASN A 240 34.71 -25.95 -36.27
C ASN A 240 34.80 -24.47 -35.89
N THR A 241 35.90 -23.78 -36.21
CA THR A 241 36.02 -22.33 -35.95
C THR A 241 34.94 -21.52 -36.66
N ARG A 242 34.54 -21.91 -37.88
CA ARG A 242 33.39 -21.29 -38.57
C ARG A 242 32.06 -21.53 -37.87
N ARG A 243 31.87 -22.72 -37.30
CA ARG A 243 30.67 -23.04 -36.51
C ARG A 243 30.63 -22.19 -35.25
N ASP A 244 31.76 -22.06 -34.56
CA ASP A 244 31.89 -21.27 -33.34
C ASP A 244 31.62 -19.77 -33.61
N LEU A 245 32.09 -19.23 -34.75
CA LEU A 245 31.77 -17.87 -35.19
C LEU A 245 30.28 -17.64 -35.48
N ASN A 246 29.62 -18.62 -36.11
CA ASN A 246 28.18 -18.55 -36.34
C ASN A 246 27.42 -18.65 -35.01
N GLU A 247 27.84 -19.53 -34.10
CA GLU A 247 27.23 -19.70 -32.78
C GLU A 247 27.41 -18.45 -31.90
N PHE A 248 28.58 -17.80 -31.94
CA PHE A 248 28.80 -16.51 -31.32
C PHE A 248 27.83 -15.45 -31.87
N SER A 249 27.73 -15.35 -33.19
CA SER A 249 26.87 -14.38 -33.86
C SER A 249 25.39 -14.61 -33.53
N ASP A 250 24.94 -15.86 -33.50
CA ASP A 250 23.59 -16.24 -33.12
C ASP A 250 23.30 -15.99 -31.63
N ALA A 251 24.26 -16.26 -30.74
CA ALA A 251 24.13 -15.99 -29.30
C ALA A 251 24.02 -14.49 -29.02
N VAL A 252 24.87 -13.66 -29.65
CA VAL A 252 24.84 -12.19 -29.53
C VAL A 252 23.56 -11.61 -30.16
N ALA A 253 23.14 -12.10 -31.32
CA ALA A 253 21.89 -11.69 -31.95
C ALA A 253 20.67 -12.07 -31.09
N SER A 254 20.66 -13.25 -30.49
CA SER A 254 19.62 -13.70 -29.56
C SER A 254 19.60 -12.87 -28.28
N ALA A 255 20.77 -12.43 -27.79
CA ALA A 255 20.89 -11.53 -26.64
C ALA A 255 20.37 -10.11 -26.91
N ARG A 256 20.30 -9.69 -28.18
CA ARG A 256 19.66 -8.43 -28.61
C ARG A 256 18.16 -8.58 -28.83
N ARG A 257 17.69 -9.74 -29.28
CA ARG A 257 16.25 -10.09 -29.40
C ARG A 257 15.62 -10.41 -28.04
N ARG A 258 16.05 -9.75 -26.97
CA ARG A 258 15.45 -9.90 -25.63
C ARG A 258 13.93 -9.74 -25.80
N ASP A 259 13.19 -10.55 -25.05
CA ASP A 259 11.76 -10.34 -24.72
C ASP A 259 10.75 -11.34 -25.29
N SER A 260 11.13 -12.40 -26.02
CA SER A 260 10.16 -13.49 -26.29
C SER A 260 10.73 -14.90 -26.12
N LYS A 261 9.99 -15.71 -25.38
CA LYS A 261 10.17 -17.15 -25.17
C LYS A 261 8.91 -17.85 -25.64
N THR A 262 9.07 -18.82 -26.53
CA THR A 262 7.96 -19.65 -27.00
C THR A 262 7.79 -20.86 -26.10
N ILE A 263 6.58 -21.05 -25.60
CA ILE A 263 6.14 -22.30 -24.97
C ILE A 263 5.33 -23.05 -26.02
N THR A 264 5.77 -24.27 -26.34
CA THR A 264 5.13 -25.15 -27.33
C THR A 264 4.34 -26.23 -26.59
N ILE A 265 3.06 -26.32 -26.90
CA ILE A 265 2.14 -27.33 -26.36
C ILE A 265 1.84 -28.32 -27.47
N THR A 266 2.17 -29.59 -27.25
CA THR A 266 1.81 -30.67 -28.19
C THR A 266 0.44 -31.23 -27.81
N SER A 267 -0.47 -31.39 -28.77
CA SER A 267 -1.76 -32.08 -28.57
C SER A 267 -1.95 -33.14 -29.64
N LYS A 268 -2.30 -34.35 -29.21
CA LYS A 268 -2.60 -35.50 -30.08
C LYS A 268 -4.08 -35.82 -30.01
N GLY A 269 -4.74 -35.90 -31.16
CA GLY A 269 -6.17 -36.21 -31.22
C GLY A 269 -6.66 -36.35 -32.65
N THR A 270 -7.94 -36.66 -32.79
CA THR A 270 -8.59 -36.87 -34.10
C THR A 270 -9.71 -35.87 -34.30
N GLY A 271 -10.06 -35.61 -35.56
CA GLY A 271 -11.12 -34.67 -35.91
C GLY A 271 -10.83 -33.23 -35.49
N GLN A 272 -11.89 -32.41 -35.55
CA GLN A 272 -11.90 -31.02 -35.17
C GLN A 272 -12.33 -30.91 -33.69
N ARG A 273 -11.53 -30.24 -32.86
CA ARG A 273 -11.77 -30.14 -31.40
C ARG A 273 -11.33 -28.81 -30.83
N GLU A 274 -11.95 -28.39 -29.74
CA GLU A 274 -11.62 -27.15 -29.03
C GLU A 274 -10.53 -27.40 -27.98
N ILE A 275 -9.49 -26.56 -28.00
CA ILE A 275 -8.47 -26.51 -26.95
C ILE A 275 -8.53 -25.15 -26.26
N SER A 276 -8.46 -25.18 -24.94
CA SER A 276 -8.34 -24.00 -24.09
C SER A 276 -7.04 -24.04 -23.29
N VAL A 277 -6.32 -22.92 -23.29
CA VAL A 277 -5.12 -22.71 -22.48
C VAL A 277 -5.34 -21.51 -21.57
N SER A 278 -5.28 -21.72 -20.26
CA SER A 278 -5.40 -20.66 -19.26
C SER A 278 -4.13 -20.52 -18.45
N TYR A 279 -3.73 -19.30 -18.13
CA TYR A 279 -2.53 -19.01 -17.35
C TYR A 279 -2.63 -17.66 -16.67
N VAL A 280 -1.76 -17.41 -15.70
CA VAL A 280 -1.63 -16.13 -14.98
C VAL A 280 -0.34 -15.43 -15.41
N VAL A 281 -0.43 -14.13 -15.66
CA VAL A 281 0.71 -13.25 -15.94
C VAL A 281 0.64 -11.99 -15.09
N ALA A 282 1.79 -11.39 -14.81
CA ALA A 282 1.86 -10.03 -14.26
C ALA A 282 1.15 -9.04 -15.20
N ALA A 283 0.33 -8.17 -14.64
CA ALA A 283 -0.44 -7.15 -15.37
C ALA A 283 -0.60 -5.87 -14.54
N PRO A 284 -0.79 -4.70 -15.17
CA PRO A 284 -1.09 -3.46 -14.44
C PRO A 284 -2.39 -3.58 -13.64
N ILE A 285 -2.42 -2.92 -12.50
CA ILE A 285 -3.63 -2.84 -11.67
C ILE A 285 -4.65 -1.96 -12.40
N TRP A 286 -5.86 -2.49 -12.57
CA TRP A 286 -6.99 -1.72 -13.09
C TRP A 286 -7.50 -0.73 -12.03
N LYS A 287 -7.99 0.44 -12.46
CA LYS A 287 -8.38 1.53 -11.56
C LYS A 287 -9.82 1.94 -11.81
N THR A 288 -10.52 2.40 -10.78
CA THR A 288 -11.84 3.02 -10.94
C THR A 288 -11.74 4.53 -11.07
N SER A 289 -12.70 5.12 -11.78
CA SER A 289 -12.89 6.56 -11.84
C SER A 289 -14.38 6.86 -11.96
N TYR A 290 -14.86 7.80 -11.16
CA TYR A 290 -16.28 8.13 -11.06
C TYR A 290 -16.54 9.57 -11.50
N ARG A 291 -17.72 9.79 -12.08
CA ARG A 291 -18.26 11.13 -12.34
C ARG A 291 -19.68 11.19 -11.79
N VAL A 292 -20.01 12.31 -11.15
CA VAL A 292 -21.38 12.65 -10.81
C VAL A 292 -21.73 13.95 -11.50
N VAL A 293 -22.84 13.93 -12.23
CA VAL A 293 -23.44 15.12 -12.83
C VAL A 293 -24.72 15.42 -12.06
N LEU A 294 -24.77 16.58 -11.41
CA LEU A 294 -25.94 17.07 -10.71
C LEU A 294 -26.79 17.88 -11.70
N ASP A 295 -28.08 17.57 -11.76
CA ASP A 295 -29.05 18.39 -12.50
C ASP A 295 -29.39 19.69 -11.74
N GLU A 296 -30.31 20.50 -12.28
CA GLU A 296 -30.75 21.75 -11.66
C GLU A 296 -31.40 21.56 -10.28
N LYS A 297 -32.00 20.38 -10.02
CA LYS A 297 -32.61 20.02 -8.73
C LYS A 297 -31.57 19.48 -7.74
N GLY A 298 -30.40 19.11 -8.22
CA GLY A 298 -29.32 18.49 -7.44
C GLY A 298 -29.38 16.96 -7.41
N ASP A 299 -30.19 16.33 -8.25
CA ASP A 299 -30.28 14.87 -8.36
C ASP A 299 -29.05 14.32 -9.11
N PRO A 300 -28.37 13.27 -8.59
CA PRO A 300 -27.11 12.80 -9.17
C PRO A 300 -27.31 11.75 -10.28
N PHE A 301 -26.77 12.04 -11.46
CA PHE A 301 -26.45 11.06 -12.48
C PHE A 301 -25.01 10.55 -12.27
N PHE A 302 -24.87 9.25 -11.99
CA PHE A 302 -23.60 8.62 -11.62
C PHE A 302 -23.04 7.78 -12.76
N GLN A 303 -21.75 7.98 -13.06
CA GLN A 303 -21.00 7.17 -14.00
C GLN A 303 -19.77 6.56 -13.33
N GLY A 304 -19.62 5.25 -13.45
CA GLY A 304 -18.44 4.51 -13.01
C GLY A 304 -17.71 3.90 -14.19
N TRP A 305 -16.39 4.07 -14.21
CA TRP A 305 -15.51 3.58 -15.26
C TRP A 305 -14.35 2.81 -14.68
N ALA A 306 -13.92 1.77 -15.38
CA ALA A 306 -12.65 1.09 -15.15
C ALA A 306 -11.61 1.53 -16.17
N ILE A 307 -10.42 1.87 -15.70
CA ILE A 307 -9.25 2.14 -16.52
C ILE A 307 -8.45 0.86 -16.56
N VAL A 308 -8.26 0.33 -17.77
CA VAL A 308 -7.61 -0.95 -18.02
C VAL A 308 -6.48 -0.73 -19.03
N ASP A 309 -5.31 -1.29 -18.73
CA ASP A 309 -4.11 -1.15 -19.55
C ASP A 309 -3.76 -2.50 -20.22
N ASN A 310 -3.83 -2.57 -21.55
CA ASN A 310 -3.31 -3.71 -22.30
C ASN A 310 -1.82 -3.49 -22.59
N VAL A 311 -0.96 -3.99 -21.71
CA VAL A 311 0.51 -3.99 -21.89
C VAL A 311 1.04 -5.29 -22.49
N SER A 312 0.14 -6.19 -22.92
CA SER A 312 0.50 -7.44 -23.57
C SER A 312 0.89 -7.22 -25.03
N ASP A 313 1.54 -8.21 -25.64
CA ASP A 313 1.96 -8.14 -27.05
C ASP A 313 0.83 -8.51 -28.03
N ASP A 314 -0.35 -8.86 -27.52
CA ASP A 314 -1.53 -9.26 -28.29
C ASP A 314 -2.66 -8.22 -28.18
N ASP A 315 -3.39 -8.05 -29.27
CA ASP A 315 -4.67 -7.31 -29.24
C ASP A 315 -5.72 -8.15 -28.52
N TRP A 316 -6.48 -7.51 -27.63
CA TRP A 316 -7.70 -8.10 -27.09
C TRP A 316 -8.80 -7.81 -28.10
N ARG A 317 -9.39 -8.86 -28.69
CA ARG A 317 -10.46 -8.75 -29.68
C ARG A 317 -11.67 -9.51 -29.19
N ASP A 318 -12.74 -8.77 -28.89
CA ASP A 318 -14.02 -9.28 -28.41
C ASP A 318 -13.85 -10.24 -27.21
N VAL A 319 -13.06 -9.82 -26.22
CA VAL A 319 -12.78 -10.64 -25.04
C VAL A 319 -13.86 -10.47 -23.97
N GLU A 320 -14.16 -11.55 -23.27
CA GLU A 320 -14.89 -11.49 -22.00
C GLU A 320 -13.97 -10.87 -20.94
N LEU A 321 -14.26 -9.64 -20.51
CA LEU A 321 -13.47 -8.94 -19.50
C LEU A 321 -14.16 -9.01 -18.14
N SER A 322 -13.39 -9.39 -17.12
CA SER A 322 -13.84 -9.33 -15.74
C SER A 322 -12.77 -8.69 -14.86
N MET A 323 -13.18 -7.94 -13.84
CA MET A 323 -12.28 -7.24 -12.94
C MET A 323 -12.62 -7.64 -11.52
N ILE A 324 -11.65 -8.19 -10.80
CA ILE A 324 -11.85 -8.73 -9.46
C ILE A 324 -11.13 -7.85 -8.45
N THR A 325 -11.82 -7.56 -7.35
CA THR A 325 -11.28 -6.80 -6.22
C THR A 325 -10.93 -7.73 -5.07
N GLY A 326 -9.73 -7.53 -4.53
CA GLY A 326 -9.17 -8.24 -3.38
C GLY A 326 -7.66 -8.42 -3.44
N SER A 327 -7.10 -9.07 -2.44
CA SER A 327 -5.65 -9.23 -2.29
C SER A 327 -5.24 -10.70 -2.23
N PRO A 328 -5.41 -11.48 -3.31
CA PRO A 328 -4.81 -12.81 -3.36
C PRO A 328 -3.28 -12.69 -3.31
N VAL A 329 -2.62 -13.61 -2.61
CA VAL A 329 -1.15 -13.63 -2.52
C VAL A 329 -0.58 -14.08 -3.87
N SER A 330 0.34 -13.29 -4.43
CA SER A 330 1.13 -13.64 -5.60
C SER A 330 2.63 -13.49 -5.28
N PHE A 331 3.46 -14.33 -5.90
CA PHE A 331 4.92 -14.30 -5.74
C PHE A 331 5.60 -14.79 -7.02
N ILE A 332 6.82 -14.31 -7.27
CA ILE A 332 7.66 -14.77 -8.38
C ILE A 332 8.53 -15.93 -7.88
N GLN A 333 8.54 -17.04 -8.60
CA GLN A 333 9.42 -18.17 -8.36
C GLN A 333 10.22 -18.45 -9.62
N ASN A 334 11.54 -18.50 -9.52
CA ASN A 334 12.41 -18.75 -10.66
C ASN A 334 12.35 -20.23 -11.05
N LEU A 335 11.48 -20.57 -12.01
CA LEU A 335 11.25 -21.94 -12.50
C LEU A 335 11.99 -22.20 -13.83
N GLN A 336 12.30 -21.14 -14.58
CA GLN A 336 13.02 -21.20 -15.84
C GLN A 336 14.48 -21.66 -15.72
N LYS A 337 15.14 -21.36 -14.58
CA LYS A 337 16.54 -21.74 -14.36
C LYS A 337 16.63 -23.14 -13.78
N PRO A 338 17.47 -24.04 -14.34
CA PRO A 338 17.77 -25.31 -13.69
C PRO A 338 18.34 -25.07 -12.30
N LEU A 339 17.73 -25.68 -11.28
CA LEU A 339 18.22 -25.64 -9.91
C LEU A 339 19.14 -26.85 -9.68
N TYR A 340 20.44 -26.59 -9.57
CA TYR A 340 21.41 -27.62 -9.19
C TYR A 340 21.54 -27.67 -7.68
N ARG A 341 21.58 -28.88 -7.11
CA ARG A 341 22.01 -29.05 -5.72
C ARG A 341 23.51 -28.82 -5.64
N TYR A 342 23.96 -28.14 -4.59
CA TYR A 342 25.38 -28.09 -4.27
C TYR A 342 25.94 -29.51 -4.13
N ARG A 343 26.92 -29.85 -4.95
CA ARG A 343 27.68 -31.09 -4.83
C ARG A 343 29.04 -30.73 -4.23
N PRO A 344 29.36 -31.17 -3.00
CA PRO A 344 30.68 -30.94 -2.44
C PRO A 344 31.72 -31.64 -3.33
N ILE A 345 32.75 -30.91 -3.71
CA ILE A 345 33.95 -31.49 -4.30
C ILE A 345 34.70 -32.14 -3.15
N VAL A 346 34.78 -33.47 -3.14
CA VAL A 346 35.65 -34.19 -2.23
C VAL A 346 37.05 -34.11 -2.83
N PRO A 347 37.99 -33.35 -2.24
CA PRO A 347 39.36 -33.32 -2.74
C PRO A 347 39.96 -34.72 -2.68
N ILE A 348 40.82 -35.05 -3.63
CA ILE A 348 41.62 -36.28 -3.57
C ILE A 348 42.51 -36.18 -2.32
N PRO A 349 42.55 -37.19 -1.45
CA PRO A 349 43.43 -37.22 -0.28
C PRO A 349 44.90 -36.90 -0.66
N ASP A 350 45.53 -36.02 0.13
CA ASP A 350 46.88 -35.48 -0.13
C ASP A 350 47.98 -36.56 -0.22
N ASP A 351 47.73 -37.78 0.26
CA ASP A 351 48.63 -38.94 0.22
C ASP A 351 48.79 -39.57 -1.18
N LEU A 352 47.98 -39.18 -2.16
CA LEU A 352 48.16 -39.54 -3.58
C LEU A 352 48.91 -38.46 -4.38
N ASN A 353 49.28 -37.34 -3.75
CA ASN A 353 49.99 -36.23 -4.37
C ASN A 353 51.51 -36.39 -4.17
N LEU A 354 52.10 -37.45 -4.77
CA LEU A 354 53.55 -37.63 -4.81
C LEU A 354 54.17 -36.56 -5.71
N THR A 355 54.59 -35.44 -5.12
CA THR A 355 55.50 -34.51 -5.78
C THR A 355 56.84 -35.22 -6.03
N PRO A 356 57.40 -35.17 -7.25
CA PRO A 356 58.71 -35.75 -7.51
C PRO A 356 59.74 -35.07 -6.61
N GLN A 357 60.42 -35.85 -5.75
CA GLN A 357 61.54 -35.35 -4.97
C GLN A 357 62.68 -34.98 -5.92
N ILE A 358 62.98 -33.68 -5.98
CA ILE A 358 64.23 -33.18 -6.56
C ILE A 358 65.27 -33.29 -5.44
N TYR A 359 66.26 -34.17 -5.62
CA TYR A 359 67.44 -34.20 -4.76
C TYR A 359 68.32 -33.00 -5.11
N ASP A 360 68.72 -32.22 -4.10
CA ASP A 360 69.59 -31.05 -4.29
C ASP A 360 70.93 -31.45 -4.94
N PRO A 361 71.36 -30.80 -6.03
CA PRO A 361 72.75 -30.79 -6.43
C PRO A 361 73.56 -29.87 -5.50
N GLU A 362 74.77 -30.31 -5.13
CA GLU A 362 75.73 -29.49 -4.39
C GLU A 362 75.98 -28.14 -5.11
N ALA A 363 75.77 -27.06 -4.36
CA ALA A 363 76.22 -25.69 -4.58
C ALA A 363 75.59 -24.87 -5.74
N GLY A 364 74.75 -23.89 -5.38
CA GLY A 364 74.51 -22.68 -6.19
C GLY A 364 73.16 -22.00 -5.98
N ASN A 365 73.17 -20.85 -5.28
CA ASN A 365 72.02 -20.03 -4.88
C ASN A 365 71.04 -19.58 -5.99
N GLY A 366 69.76 -19.47 -5.61
CA GLY A 366 68.77 -18.62 -6.27
C GLY A 366 67.48 -18.48 -5.44
N TYR A 367 67.38 -17.37 -4.68
CA TYR A 367 66.23 -17.04 -3.82
C TYR A 367 65.04 -16.51 -4.64
N GLY A 368 63.82 -16.95 -4.28
CA GLY A 368 62.56 -16.34 -4.70
C GLY A 368 61.72 -15.96 -3.49
N PHE A 369 60.96 -14.86 -3.60
CA PHE A 369 59.74 -14.62 -2.82
C PHE A 369 58.82 -13.71 -3.64
N GLY A 370 57.58 -14.14 -3.82
CA GLY A 370 56.46 -13.34 -4.32
C GLY A 370 55.28 -13.49 -3.37
N GLU A 371 54.74 -12.38 -2.89
CA GLU A 371 53.51 -12.34 -2.10
C GLU A 371 52.70 -11.12 -2.58
N GLY A 372 51.48 -11.36 -3.08
CA GLY A 372 50.60 -10.36 -3.67
C GLY A 372 49.40 -10.09 -2.77
N ASN A 373 49.17 -8.81 -2.45
CA ASN A 373 47.95 -8.31 -1.82
C ASN A 373 47.30 -7.27 -2.75
N GLY A 374 46.05 -7.51 -3.15
CA GLY A 374 45.26 -6.58 -3.96
C GLY A 374 43.94 -6.24 -3.27
N ALA A 375 43.80 -5.00 -2.81
CA ALA A 375 42.53 -4.39 -2.41
C ALA A 375 42.45 -2.99 -3.04
N GLY A 376 41.46 -2.77 -3.91
CA GLY A 376 41.21 -1.51 -4.58
C GLY A 376 39.84 -0.94 -4.19
N SER A 377 39.82 0.29 -3.71
CA SER A 377 38.62 1.12 -3.56
C SER A 377 38.97 2.54 -3.98
N GLY A 378 38.47 2.98 -5.14
CA GLY A 378 38.65 4.34 -5.66
C GLY A 378 37.38 5.17 -5.47
N SER A 379 37.51 6.31 -4.80
CA SER A 379 36.51 7.36 -4.65
C SER A 379 36.74 8.45 -5.70
N GLY A 380 35.72 8.78 -6.50
CA GLY A 380 35.75 9.89 -7.45
C GLY A 380 34.87 11.05 -6.96
N SER A 381 35.47 12.23 -6.77
CA SER A 381 34.78 13.50 -6.55
C SER A 381 35.12 14.44 -7.72
N GLY A 382 34.11 14.84 -8.49
CA GLY A 382 34.25 15.83 -9.55
C GLY A 382 33.80 17.21 -9.09
N SER A 383 34.71 18.18 -9.14
CA SER A 383 34.43 19.60 -9.02
C SER A 383 34.41 20.22 -10.42
N GLY A 384 33.33 20.91 -10.76
CA GLY A 384 33.21 21.69 -12.00
C GLY A 384 32.97 23.15 -11.65
N ASP A 385 33.97 23.99 -11.91
CA ASP A 385 33.86 25.45 -11.90
C ASP A 385 33.34 25.94 -13.27
N GLY A 386 32.31 26.76 -13.23
CA GLY A 386 31.78 27.47 -14.40
C GLY A 386 31.45 28.91 -14.02
N SER A 387 32.35 29.83 -14.35
CA SER A 387 32.19 31.27 -14.19
C SER A 387 31.72 31.90 -15.50
N GLY A 388 30.62 32.66 -15.43
CA GLY A 388 30.10 33.48 -16.53
C GLY A 388 29.23 34.59 -15.96
N ASN A 389 29.72 35.83 -16.06
CA ASN A 389 29.13 37.03 -15.46
C ASN A 389 28.49 37.90 -16.55
N GLY A 390 27.37 38.55 -16.22
CA GLY A 390 27.00 39.87 -16.76
C GLY A 390 25.80 39.94 -17.72
N GLY A 391 24.68 40.50 -17.24
CA GLY A 391 23.60 41.00 -18.09
C GLY A 391 22.26 41.20 -17.36
N SER A 392 22.14 42.24 -16.55
CA SER A 392 20.87 42.74 -15.99
C SER A 392 20.38 43.91 -16.85
N ILE A 393 19.11 43.94 -17.28
CA ILE A 393 18.16 45.08 -17.09
C ILE A 393 16.68 44.60 -17.21
N THR A 394 15.85 45.05 -16.24
CA THR A 394 14.38 45.31 -16.15
C THR A 394 13.43 44.89 -17.30
N GLU A 395 12.19 44.41 -17.09
CA GLU A 395 11.06 45.00 -16.34
C GLU A 395 10.05 43.95 -15.80
N LYS A 396 9.45 44.24 -14.65
CA LYS A 396 8.23 43.61 -14.11
C LYS A 396 7.00 44.38 -14.59
N PRO A 397 5.88 43.71 -14.88
CA PRO A 397 4.56 44.24 -14.59
C PRO A 397 4.06 43.63 -13.27
N GLU A 398 3.75 44.51 -12.32
CA GLU A 398 2.96 44.17 -11.14
C GLU A 398 1.56 43.73 -11.57
N LEU A 399 1.16 42.52 -11.19
CA LEU A 399 -0.24 42.11 -11.28
C LEU A 399 -0.90 42.35 -9.92
N PHE A 400 -1.89 43.24 -9.97
CA PHE A 400 -2.79 43.68 -8.92
C PHE A 400 -3.20 42.59 -7.92
N SER A 401 -2.95 42.92 -6.64
CA SER A 401 -3.69 42.40 -5.50
C SER A 401 -5.07 43.07 -5.44
N SER A 402 -6.12 42.27 -5.59
CA SER A 402 -7.49 42.56 -5.15
C SER A 402 -8.21 41.21 -5.05
N ALA A 403 -8.34 40.64 -3.85
CA ALA A 403 -9.53 40.79 -2.99
C ALA A 403 -10.85 40.37 -3.69
N ASN A 404 -11.39 39.25 -3.20
CA ASN A 404 -12.81 38.84 -3.27
C ASN A 404 -13.45 38.72 -4.65
N GLY A 405 -13.53 37.48 -5.17
CA GLY A 405 -14.33 37.22 -6.36
C GLY A 405 -14.43 35.78 -6.84
N ASN A 406 -14.58 34.78 -5.97
CA ASN A 406 -15.06 33.46 -6.41
C ASN A 406 -16.60 33.48 -6.51
N TYR A 407 -17.10 34.21 -7.50
CA TYR A 407 -18.41 33.91 -8.05
C TYR A 407 -18.24 32.75 -9.02
N ILE A 408 -19.06 31.71 -8.83
CA ILE A 408 -19.29 30.69 -9.86
C ILE A 408 -19.70 31.47 -11.12
N VAL A 409 -18.80 31.51 -12.11
CA VAL A 409 -19.12 32.03 -13.43
C VAL A 409 -20.05 31.01 -14.06
N SER A 410 -21.35 31.21 -13.87
CA SER A 410 -22.37 30.68 -14.76
C SER A 410 -22.05 31.23 -16.14
N SER A 411 -21.31 30.45 -16.93
CA SER A 411 -21.14 30.67 -18.36
C SER A 411 -22.54 30.74 -18.96
N GLY A 412 -22.99 31.95 -19.31
CA GLY A 412 -24.34 32.24 -19.83
C GLY A 412 -24.63 31.66 -21.22
N TYR A 413 -24.09 30.48 -21.54
CA TYR A 413 -24.43 29.73 -22.73
C TYR A 413 -25.80 29.07 -22.52
N LYS A 414 -26.85 29.70 -23.06
CA LYS A 414 -28.14 29.05 -23.33
C LYS A 414 -28.00 28.10 -24.54
N GLY A 415 -27.23 27.04 -24.40
CA GLY A 415 -27.23 25.87 -25.27
C GLY A 415 -27.25 24.62 -24.40
N SER A 416 -27.90 23.53 -24.82
CA SER A 416 -28.03 22.33 -23.98
C SER A 416 -26.65 21.83 -23.55
N GLY A 417 -26.30 22.03 -22.28
CA GLY A 417 -25.01 21.62 -21.75
C GLY A 417 -24.90 20.10 -21.74
N LEU A 418 -23.68 19.57 -21.65
CA LEU A 418 -23.44 18.14 -21.41
C LEU A 418 -24.22 17.63 -20.17
N SER A 419 -24.44 18.50 -19.18
CA SER A 419 -25.28 18.20 -18.02
C SER A 419 -26.75 18.04 -18.39
N ASP A 420 -27.32 18.88 -19.26
CA ASP A 420 -28.71 18.75 -19.68
C ASP A 420 -28.91 17.48 -20.49
N THR A 421 -27.98 17.14 -21.40
CA THR A 421 -28.10 15.93 -22.24
C THR A 421 -27.93 14.63 -21.46
N LEU A 422 -27.09 14.60 -20.42
CA LEU A 422 -26.96 13.46 -19.50
C LEU A 422 -28.10 13.41 -18.46
N ALA A 423 -28.71 14.54 -18.13
CA ALA A 423 -29.83 14.62 -17.19
C ALA A 423 -31.20 14.38 -17.85
N ILE A 424 -31.33 14.48 -19.17
CA ILE A 424 -32.56 14.14 -19.92
C ILE A 424 -32.70 12.61 -20.02
N ASP A 425 -33.95 12.11 -19.92
CA ASP A 425 -34.35 10.69 -19.95
C ASP A 425 -33.96 9.90 -21.23
N ASP A 426 -33.25 10.52 -22.17
CA ASP A 426 -32.83 9.93 -23.45
C ASP A 426 -31.35 9.48 -23.46
N SER A 427 -30.60 9.74 -22.37
CA SER A 427 -29.30 9.07 -22.16
C SER A 427 -29.57 7.63 -21.71
N GLY A 428 -29.21 6.65 -22.54
CA GLY A 428 -29.51 5.23 -22.29
C GLY A 428 -29.02 4.76 -20.92
N VAL A 429 -29.92 4.71 -19.93
CA VAL A 429 -29.65 4.23 -18.57
C VAL A 429 -29.38 2.73 -18.65
N ASN A 430 -28.11 2.36 -18.69
CA ASN A 430 -27.68 0.97 -18.82
C ASN A 430 -26.56 0.67 -17.82
N THR A 431 -26.73 -0.43 -17.09
CA THR A 431 -25.61 -1.02 -16.34
C THR A 431 -24.79 -1.85 -17.31
N ALA A 432 -23.52 -1.49 -17.52
CA ALA A 432 -22.64 -2.16 -18.48
C ALA A 432 -21.92 -3.39 -17.88
N ALA A 433 -21.95 -3.54 -16.56
CA ALA A 433 -21.37 -4.65 -15.83
C ALA A 433 -22.37 -5.30 -14.86
N THR A 434 -22.16 -6.59 -14.58
CA THR A 434 -22.83 -7.29 -13.47
C THR A 434 -21.84 -7.52 -12.34
N GLY A 435 -22.33 -7.50 -11.11
CA GLY A 435 -21.53 -7.66 -9.91
C GLY A 435 -21.91 -8.94 -9.18
N GLU A 436 -20.93 -9.79 -8.90
CA GLU A 436 -21.13 -11.03 -8.15
C GLU A 436 -20.10 -11.15 -7.02
N ALA A 437 -20.53 -11.69 -5.88
CA ALA A 437 -19.62 -12.05 -4.79
C ALA A 437 -19.02 -13.43 -5.08
N VAL A 438 -17.72 -13.49 -5.30
CA VAL A 438 -16.97 -14.74 -5.55
C VAL A 438 -16.16 -15.05 -4.30
N GLY A 439 -16.76 -15.79 -3.37
CA GLY A 439 -16.19 -15.98 -2.02
C GLY A 439 -16.14 -14.65 -1.27
N ASP A 440 -14.94 -14.24 -0.83
CA ASP A 440 -14.67 -12.94 -0.18
C ASP A 440 -14.33 -11.80 -1.19
N LEU A 441 -14.28 -12.12 -2.49
CA LEU A 441 -13.91 -11.18 -3.57
C LEU A 441 -15.17 -10.62 -4.26
N PHE A 442 -15.04 -9.45 -4.88
CA PHE A 442 -16.11 -8.87 -5.72
C PHE A 442 -15.67 -8.82 -7.18
N GLU A 443 -16.50 -9.36 -8.08
CA GLU A 443 -16.24 -9.40 -9.53
C GLU A 443 -17.13 -8.42 -10.29
N TYR A 444 -16.53 -7.58 -11.12
CA TYR A 444 -17.21 -6.81 -12.16
C TYR A 444 -17.10 -7.54 -13.49
N LYS A 445 -18.18 -8.19 -13.92
CA LYS A 445 -18.25 -8.86 -15.22
C LYS A 445 -18.85 -7.91 -16.25
N ILE A 446 -18.04 -7.50 -17.21
CA ILE A 446 -18.50 -6.62 -18.30
C ILE A 446 -19.41 -7.43 -19.23
N LEU A 447 -20.59 -6.89 -19.53
CA LEU A 447 -21.62 -7.59 -20.29
C LEU A 447 -21.32 -7.66 -21.79
N ALA A 448 -20.74 -6.58 -22.34
CA ALA A 448 -20.36 -6.51 -23.75
C ALA A 448 -18.91 -7.00 -23.93
N PRO A 449 -18.59 -7.73 -25.03
CA PRO A 449 -17.21 -8.04 -25.39
C PRO A 449 -16.37 -6.77 -25.52
N VAL A 450 -15.12 -6.84 -25.07
CA VAL A 450 -14.20 -5.69 -25.03
C VAL A 450 -13.07 -5.89 -26.04
N THR A 451 -12.73 -4.84 -26.77
CA THR A 451 -11.59 -4.80 -27.68
C THR A 451 -10.60 -3.72 -27.25
N VAL A 452 -9.35 -4.09 -27.00
CA VAL A 452 -8.25 -3.19 -26.62
C VAL A 452 -6.99 -3.60 -27.37
N GLU A 453 -6.51 -2.74 -28.27
CA GLU A 453 -5.27 -3.00 -29.01
C GLU A 453 -4.07 -3.13 -28.06
N LYS A 454 -3.02 -3.81 -28.52
CA LYS A 454 -1.77 -3.92 -27.76
C LYS A 454 -1.18 -2.54 -27.46
N ASN A 455 -0.61 -2.39 -26.26
CA ASN A 455 -0.01 -1.14 -25.78
C ASN A 455 -0.97 0.07 -25.82
N ARG A 456 -2.23 -0.18 -25.45
CA ARG A 456 -3.26 0.85 -25.29
C ARG A 456 -3.98 0.70 -23.96
N SER A 457 -4.52 1.82 -23.49
CA SER A 457 -5.41 1.88 -22.33
C SER A 457 -6.84 2.08 -22.82
N ALA A 458 -7.79 1.47 -22.12
CA ALA A 458 -9.21 1.62 -22.40
C ALA A 458 -9.97 2.04 -21.13
N LEU A 459 -10.99 2.87 -21.33
CA LEU A 459 -11.92 3.32 -20.31
C LEU A 459 -13.22 2.52 -20.49
N ILE A 460 -13.43 1.52 -19.66
CA ILE A 460 -14.52 0.55 -19.75
C ILE A 460 -15.66 0.97 -18.85
N PRO A 461 -16.90 1.13 -19.36
CA PRO A 461 -18.04 1.52 -18.54
C PRO A 461 -18.40 0.38 -17.58
N ILE A 462 -18.58 0.71 -16.29
CA ILE A 462 -19.09 -0.20 -15.27
C ILE A 462 -20.59 0.05 -15.06
N VAL A 463 -20.96 1.31 -14.86
CA VAL A 463 -22.32 1.73 -14.56
C VAL A 463 -22.59 3.13 -15.08
N GLN A 464 -23.80 3.36 -15.59
CA GLN A 464 -24.34 4.68 -15.87
C GLN A 464 -25.80 4.70 -15.41
N THR A 465 -26.08 5.37 -14.30
CA THR A 465 -27.42 5.36 -13.70
C THR A 465 -27.68 6.60 -12.86
N ARG A 466 -28.95 6.97 -12.73
CA ARG A 466 -29.37 7.87 -11.65
C ARG A 466 -29.26 7.14 -10.31
N MET A 467 -28.75 7.86 -9.32
CA MET A 467 -28.70 7.42 -7.93
C MET A 467 -29.56 8.33 -7.06
N GLU A 468 -29.92 7.86 -5.87
CA GLU A 468 -30.53 8.73 -4.87
C GLU A 468 -29.45 9.63 -4.28
N GLY A 469 -29.69 10.94 -4.24
CA GLY A 469 -28.79 11.86 -3.57
C GLY A 469 -29.29 13.28 -3.57
N GLU A 470 -28.65 14.12 -2.76
CA GLU A 470 -28.98 15.54 -2.64
C GLU A 470 -27.70 16.35 -2.38
N ARG A 471 -27.67 17.58 -2.88
CA ARG A 471 -26.59 18.53 -2.59
C ARG A 471 -26.67 18.97 -1.13
N VAL A 472 -25.55 18.93 -0.43
CA VAL A 472 -25.48 19.21 1.01
C VAL A 472 -24.31 20.12 1.37
N SER A 473 -24.44 20.77 2.52
CA SER A 473 -23.36 21.50 3.19
C SER A 473 -22.97 20.75 4.46
N ILE A 474 -21.72 20.31 4.56
CA ILE A 474 -21.24 19.46 5.65
C ILE A 474 -20.31 20.30 6.54
N TYR A 475 -20.71 20.51 7.78
CA TYR A 475 -19.86 21.09 8.80
C TYR A 475 -19.37 20.01 9.75
N ARG A 476 -18.07 19.74 9.71
CA ARG A 476 -17.43 18.91 10.71
C ARG A 476 -17.01 19.79 11.87
N ASP A 477 -17.57 19.48 13.03
CA ASP A 477 -17.15 20.13 14.25
C ASP A 477 -15.84 19.50 14.72
N GLU A 478 -14.73 19.99 14.19
CA GLU A 478 -13.41 19.63 14.67
C GLU A 478 -13.34 20.04 16.14
N ALA A 479 -13.21 19.04 17.02
CA ALA A 479 -12.92 19.28 18.41
C ALA A 479 -11.54 19.95 18.42
N VAL A 480 -11.50 21.29 18.39
CA VAL A 480 -10.32 22.03 18.82
C VAL A 480 -10.05 21.49 20.21
N PRO A 481 -8.95 20.73 20.43
CA PRO A 481 -8.52 20.46 21.78
C PRO A 481 -8.41 21.84 22.39
N SER A 482 -9.18 22.11 23.44
CA SER A 482 -9.07 23.37 24.17
C SER A 482 -7.59 23.63 24.40
N ALA A 483 -7.06 24.68 23.77
CA ALA A 483 -5.65 25.02 23.72
C ALA A 483 -5.12 25.38 25.12
N LYS A 484 -5.00 24.37 25.98
CA LYS A 484 -4.54 24.44 27.36
C LYS A 484 -3.75 23.22 27.82
N GLU A 485 -3.55 22.19 26.99
CA GLU A 485 -2.81 21.00 27.43
C GLU A 485 -1.33 20.93 27.01
N GLU A 486 -0.79 21.91 26.28
CA GLU A 486 0.65 22.02 26.05
C GLU A 486 1.12 23.48 26.16
N ALA A 487 1.25 23.96 27.39
CA ALA A 487 2.03 25.14 27.70
C ALA A 487 2.71 24.93 29.06
N SER A 488 3.71 24.05 29.06
CA SER A 488 4.70 23.93 30.13
C SER A 488 6.09 24.08 29.51
N THR A 489 6.40 25.28 29.03
CA THR A 489 7.76 25.73 28.76
C THR A 489 7.80 27.24 28.96
N ASP A 490 8.62 27.67 29.92
CA ASP A 490 8.81 29.03 30.41
C ASP A 490 9.54 29.95 29.39
N ASP A 491 9.05 30.06 28.16
CA ASP A 491 9.59 31.02 27.17
C ASP A 491 8.60 32.15 26.90
N GLU A 492 8.77 33.26 27.64
CA GLU A 492 8.04 34.53 27.49
C GLU A 492 8.44 35.34 26.24
N ARG A 493 8.74 34.71 25.09
CA ARG A 493 9.10 35.44 23.87
C ARG A 493 8.54 34.82 22.59
N GLU A 494 7.21 34.80 22.46
CA GLU A 494 6.57 34.97 21.14
C GLU A 494 5.08 35.34 21.27
N LEU A 495 4.81 36.58 21.72
CA LEU A 495 3.46 37.14 21.77
C LEU A 495 3.08 37.86 20.47
N THR A 496 3.26 37.23 19.29
CA THR A 496 2.70 37.76 18.01
C THR A 496 2.32 36.65 17.02
N ALA A 497 1.44 35.73 17.44
CA ALA A 497 0.59 35.01 16.50
C ALA A 497 -0.76 34.72 17.15
N LEU A 498 -1.75 35.58 16.88
CA LEU A 498 -3.15 35.21 16.99
C LEU A 498 -3.34 33.91 16.18
N PRO A 499 -3.87 32.80 16.73
CA PRO A 499 -4.30 31.72 15.87
C PRO A 499 -5.39 32.30 14.98
N ALA A 500 -5.12 32.34 13.67
CA ALA A 500 -6.01 32.91 12.69
C ALA A 500 -7.43 32.38 12.92
N SER A 501 -8.33 33.32 13.21
CA SER A 501 -9.78 33.20 13.15
C SER A 501 -10.20 32.67 11.78
N SER A 502 -10.06 31.36 11.55
CA SER A 502 -10.78 30.68 10.49
C SER A 502 -12.21 30.57 11.00
N SER A 503 -13.06 31.50 10.58
CA SER A 503 -14.50 31.36 10.76
C SER A 503 -14.90 29.95 10.30
N PRO A 504 -15.62 29.17 11.12
CA PRO A 504 -15.94 27.79 10.76
C PRO A 504 -16.66 27.77 9.41
N ARG A 505 -16.14 26.99 8.45
CA ARG A 505 -16.73 26.86 7.12
C ARG A 505 -17.27 25.47 6.92
N ALA A 506 -18.45 25.38 6.31
CA ALA A 506 -18.93 24.13 5.78
C ALA A 506 -18.16 23.77 4.51
N ARG A 507 -18.18 22.48 4.20
CA ARG A 507 -17.77 21.95 2.91
C ARG A 507 -19.01 21.67 2.09
N ILE A 508 -19.00 22.06 0.82
CA ILE A 508 -20.04 21.62 -0.10
C ILE A 508 -19.81 20.15 -0.43
N GLY A 509 -20.89 19.39 -0.50
CA GLY A 509 -20.85 17.95 -0.72
C GLY A 509 -22.12 17.41 -1.34
N LEU A 510 -22.11 16.10 -1.51
CA LEU A 510 -23.21 15.29 -2.02
C LEU A 510 -23.48 14.19 -1.00
N ARG A 511 -24.75 14.04 -0.63
CA ARG A 511 -25.22 12.78 -0.04
C ARG A 511 -25.53 11.84 -1.20
N LEU A 512 -24.81 10.74 -1.30
CA LEU A 512 -24.97 9.76 -2.38
C LEU A 512 -25.34 8.40 -1.80
N LYS A 513 -26.45 7.82 -2.27
CA LYS A 513 -26.88 6.48 -1.90
C LYS A 513 -26.78 5.55 -3.10
N ASN A 514 -26.07 4.44 -2.90
CA ASN A 514 -25.93 3.42 -3.93
C ASN A 514 -27.23 2.63 -4.09
N THR A 515 -27.96 2.90 -5.15
CA THR A 515 -29.21 2.21 -5.51
C THR A 515 -28.99 0.91 -6.29
N THR A 516 -27.75 0.63 -6.71
CA THR A 516 -27.40 -0.55 -7.50
C THR A 516 -27.07 -1.74 -6.62
N ASN A 517 -26.99 -2.92 -7.24
CA ASN A 517 -26.47 -4.13 -6.60
C ASN A 517 -24.94 -4.25 -6.70
N LEU A 518 -24.25 -3.26 -7.28
CA LEU A 518 -22.81 -3.25 -7.40
C LEU A 518 -22.17 -2.68 -6.14
N THR A 519 -21.06 -3.27 -5.69
CA THR A 519 -20.13 -2.57 -4.81
C THR A 519 -19.28 -1.66 -5.68
N PHE A 520 -19.05 -0.41 -5.29
CA PHE A 520 -18.11 0.49 -5.98
C PHE A 520 -16.81 0.56 -5.18
N GLU A 521 -15.68 0.28 -5.82
CA GLU A 521 -14.37 0.45 -5.19
C GLU A 521 -14.02 1.90 -4.96
N GLY A 522 -13.07 2.14 -4.04
CA GLY A 522 -12.57 3.48 -3.82
C GLY A 522 -11.85 4.04 -5.06
N GLY A 523 -12.04 5.32 -5.34
CA GLY A 523 -11.46 5.98 -6.51
C GLY A 523 -11.82 7.47 -6.59
N PRO A 524 -11.18 8.23 -7.49
CA PRO A 524 -11.49 9.63 -7.70
C PRO A 524 -12.92 9.81 -8.23
N LEU A 525 -13.60 10.81 -7.71
CA LEU A 525 -14.93 11.25 -8.11
C LEU A 525 -14.87 12.71 -8.57
N THR A 526 -15.14 12.95 -9.84
CA THR A 526 -15.35 14.30 -10.39
C THR A 526 -16.81 14.69 -10.25
N VAL A 527 -17.09 15.90 -9.74
CA VAL A 527 -18.45 16.42 -9.58
C VAL A 527 -18.67 17.57 -10.57
N MET A 528 -19.71 17.44 -11.37
CA MET A 528 -20.22 18.47 -12.26
C MET A 528 -21.56 18.96 -11.73
N ASP A 529 -21.75 20.26 -11.71
CA ASP A 529 -22.96 20.92 -11.21
C ASP A 529 -23.38 21.97 -12.23
N SER A 530 -24.62 21.88 -12.71
CA SER A 530 -25.21 22.88 -13.63
C SER A 530 -24.35 23.15 -14.87
N GLY A 531 -23.79 22.10 -15.48
CA GLY A 531 -22.95 22.21 -16.68
C GLY A 531 -21.48 22.56 -16.41
N ALA A 532 -21.08 22.84 -15.17
CA ALA A 532 -19.73 23.29 -14.82
C ALA A 532 -19.00 22.30 -13.90
N TYR A 533 -17.67 22.35 -13.91
CA TYR A 533 -16.84 21.64 -12.94
C TYR A 533 -17.05 22.24 -11.54
N ALA A 534 -17.55 21.43 -10.60
CA ALA A 534 -17.85 21.84 -9.24
C ALA A 534 -16.71 21.49 -8.26
N GLY A 535 -15.97 20.42 -8.55
CA GLY A 535 -14.87 19.96 -7.73
C GLY A 535 -14.59 18.47 -7.88
N GLU A 536 -13.71 17.98 -7.03
CA GLU A 536 -13.29 16.59 -6.96
C GLU A 536 -13.33 16.08 -5.53
N ALA A 537 -13.58 14.78 -5.39
CA ALA A 537 -13.53 14.08 -4.12
C ALA A 537 -12.85 12.72 -4.31
N LEU A 538 -12.34 12.17 -3.21
CA LEU A 538 -11.94 10.76 -3.17
C LEU A 538 -13.09 9.96 -2.57
N MET A 539 -13.69 9.07 -3.36
CA MET A 539 -14.72 8.17 -2.89
C MET A 539 -14.06 6.93 -2.29
N GLU A 540 -14.49 6.54 -1.11
CA GLU A 540 -14.16 5.24 -0.52
C GLU A 540 -15.10 4.15 -1.07
N ARG A 541 -14.82 2.88 -0.73
CA ARG A 541 -15.68 1.76 -1.14
C ARG A 541 -17.12 2.00 -0.68
N LEU A 542 -18.07 1.89 -1.62
CA LEU A 542 -19.49 2.13 -1.42
C LEU A 542 -20.30 0.86 -1.75
N LYS A 543 -20.85 0.19 -0.74
CA LYS A 543 -21.60 -1.05 -0.90
C LYS A 543 -23.02 -0.81 -1.41
N PRO A 544 -23.72 -1.85 -1.92
CA PRO A 544 -25.14 -1.75 -2.25
C PRO A 544 -25.96 -1.20 -1.09
N ARG A 545 -26.88 -0.28 -1.38
CA ARG A 545 -27.78 0.39 -0.41
C ARG A 545 -27.10 1.28 0.63
N GLU A 546 -25.78 1.41 0.58
CA GLU A 546 -25.05 2.29 1.48
C GLU A 546 -25.22 3.76 1.07
N ASP A 547 -25.25 4.63 2.07
CA ASP A 547 -25.39 6.08 1.94
C ASP A 547 -24.14 6.77 2.48
N ARG A 548 -23.61 7.73 1.73
CA ARG A 548 -22.36 8.41 2.08
C ARG A 548 -22.41 9.89 1.78
N LEU A 549 -21.87 10.67 2.72
CA LEU A 549 -21.60 12.09 2.53
C LEU A 549 -20.22 12.24 1.90
N ILE A 550 -20.15 12.91 0.75
CA ILE A 550 -18.93 13.12 -0.03
C ILE A 550 -18.74 14.62 -0.23
N SER A 551 -17.73 15.22 0.42
CA SER A 551 -17.40 16.63 0.24
C SER A 551 -16.47 16.84 -0.95
N PHE A 552 -16.74 17.82 -1.80
CA PHE A 552 -15.94 18.12 -2.99
C PHE A 552 -15.47 19.59 -3.08
N GLY A 553 -15.78 20.41 -2.08
CA GLY A 553 -15.31 21.81 -2.05
C GLY A 553 -15.62 22.54 -0.75
N ILE A 554 -15.26 23.82 -0.68
CA ILE A 554 -15.65 24.73 0.40
C ILE A 554 -17.00 25.33 0.05
N ASP A 555 -17.92 25.37 1.02
CA ASP A 555 -19.18 26.07 0.83
C ASP A 555 -19.02 27.56 1.15
N LEU A 556 -19.11 28.39 0.11
CA LEU A 556 -19.07 29.85 0.21
C LEU A 556 -20.46 30.48 0.39
N GLY A 557 -21.52 29.69 0.22
CA GLY A 557 -22.91 30.15 0.31
C GLY A 557 -23.50 30.03 1.71
N THR A 558 -22.73 29.55 2.70
CA THR A 558 -23.19 29.40 4.07
C THR A 558 -22.23 30.02 5.08
N LEU A 559 -22.80 30.52 6.17
CA LEU A 559 -22.06 31.07 7.30
C LEU A 559 -22.41 30.30 8.57
N ILE A 560 -21.39 29.96 9.35
CA ILE A 560 -21.55 29.26 10.62
C ILE A 560 -21.00 30.13 11.74
N ARG A 561 -21.76 30.23 12.81
CA ARG A 561 -21.27 30.73 14.09
C ARG A 561 -21.48 29.64 15.13
N THR A 562 -20.51 29.46 16.01
CA THR A 562 -20.64 28.50 17.12
C THR A 562 -20.35 29.19 18.44
N LYS A 563 -21.03 28.73 19.50
CA LYS A 563 -20.76 29.11 20.89
C LYS A 563 -20.77 27.84 21.71
N THR A 564 -19.73 27.64 22.50
CA THR A 564 -19.65 26.51 23.43
C THR A 564 -19.79 27.05 24.84
N GLU A 565 -20.70 26.44 25.59
CA GLU A 565 -20.91 26.69 27.00
C GLU A 565 -20.66 25.38 27.75
N GLU A 566 -19.85 25.45 28.79
CA GLU A 566 -19.66 24.34 29.72
C GLU A 566 -20.35 24.70 31.02
N ASP A 567 -21.24 23.84 31.47
CA ASP A 567 -21.89 23.97 32.76
C ASP A 567 -21.67 22.69 33.58
N ARG A 568 -21.46 22.85 34.87
CA ARG A 568 -21.47 21.73 35.80
C ARG A 568 -22.83 21.74 36.47
N GLN A 569 -23.67 20.75 36.15
CA GLN A 569 -24.92 20.62 36.86
C GLN A 569 -24.63 20.30 38.33
N PRO A 570 -25.50 20.75 39.26
CA PRO A 570 -25.43 20.34 40.65
C PRO A 570 -25.39 18.82 40.77
N ALA A 571 -24.71 18.31 41.79
CA ALA A 571 -24.65 16.87 42.00
C ALA A 571 -26.05 16.28 42.05
N LYS A 572 -26.27 15.23 41.26
CA LYS A 572 -27.56 14.55 41.21
C LYS A 572 -27.68 13.48 42.28
N ILE A 573 -26.54 12.96 42.76
CA ILE A 573 -26.51 11.91 43.78
C ILE A 573 -25.31 12.16 44.67
N ILE A 574 -25.57 12.24 45.97
CA ILE A 574 -24.54 12.39 47.01
C ILE A 574 -24.68 11.20 47.95
N LYS A 575 -23.64 10.38 48.07
CA LYS A 575 -23.64 9.22 48.95
C LYS A 575 -22.55 9.35 50.00
N ALA A 576 -22.90 9.15 51.26
CA ALA A 576 -21.94 8.86 52.32
C ALA A 576 -21.96 7.35 52.56
N VAL A 577 -20.83 6.67 52.30
CA VAL A 577 -20.68 5.23 52.53
C VAL A 577 -19.33 5.03 53.22
N GLU A 578 -19.33 4.39 54.40
CA GLU A 578 -18.10 4.00 55.12
C GLU A 578 -17.11 5.17 55.36
N GLY A 579 -17.61 6.36 55.71
CA GLY A 579 -16.77 7.54 55.96
C GLY A 579 -16.26 8.26 54.70
N VAL A 580 -16.76 7.86 53.53
CA VAL A 580 -16.43 8.44 52.23
C VAL A 580 -17.64 9.12 51.63
N PHE A 581 -17.45 10.37 51.24
CA PHE A 581 -18.42 11.21 50.56
C PHE A 581 -18.18 11.15 49.04
N GLN A 582 -19.11 10.55 48.30
CA GLN A 582 -19.08 10.46 46.84
C GLN A 582 -20.08 11.43 46.23
N ILE A 583 -19.61 12.22 45.27
CA ILE A 583 -20.43 13.17 44.53
C ILE A 583 -20.53 12.71 43.08
N HIS A 584 -21.73 12.35 42.64
CA HIS A 584 -22.01 12.10 41.24
C HIS A 584 -22.66 13.34 40.61
N TYR A 585 -22.01 13.90 39.59
CA TYR A 585 -22.50 15.05 38.84
C TYR A 585 -22.28 14.84 37.35
N PHE A 586 -23.00 15.63 36.55
CA PHE A 586 -22.79 15.67 35.11
C PHE A 586 -22.08 16.97 34.73
N LYS A 587 -20.95 16.84 34.05
CA LYS A 587 -20.39 17.94 33.28
C LYS A 587 -21.18 18.01 31.97
N THR A 588 -21.90 19.10 31.74
CA THR A 588 -22.70 19.32 30.54
C THR A 588 -21.97 20.29 29.63
N LEU A 589 -21.79 19.91 28.37
CA LEU A 589 -21.27 20.78 27.33
C LEU A 589 -22.40 21.06 26.35
N LYS A 590 -22.81 22.32 26.27
CA LYS A 590 -23.81 22.78 25.30
C LYS A 590 -23.10 23.55 24.20
N LYS A 591 -23.20 23.08 22.97
CA LYS A 591 -22.70 23.78 21.80
C LYS A 591 -23.86 24.24 20.94
N THR A 592 -23.96 25.55 20.75
CA THR A 592 -24.98 26.18 19.91
C THR A 592 -24.37 26.57 18.58
N TYR A 593 -25.06 26.23 17.49
CA TYR A 593 -24.69 26.54 16.12
C TYR A 593 -25.76 27.46 15.54
N TRP A 594 -25.33 28.57 14.96
CA TRP A 594 -26.16 29.41 14.10
C TRP A 594 -25.71 29.17 12.67
N LEU A 595 -26.61 28.60 11.88
CA LEU A 595 -26.38 28.23 10.49
C LEU A 595 -27.15 29.19 9.61
N SER A 596 -26.45 29.93 8.75
CA SER A 596 -27.08 30.89 7.83
C SER A 596 -26.85 30.47 6.39
N ASN A 597 -27.94 30.38 5.64
CA ASN A 597 -27.90 30.32 4.19
C ASN A 597 -27.74 31.75 3.63
N GLN A 598 -26.79 31.98 2.73
CA GLN A 598 -26.56 33.28 2.08
C GLN A 598 -26.94 33.28 0.61
N THR A 599 -27.68 32.25 0.18
CA THR A 599 -28.04 32.02 -1.24
C THR A 599 -29.55 32.03 -1.44
N PRO A 600 -30.03 32.31 -2.68
CA PRO A 600 -31.45 32.26 -3.01
C PRO A 600 -32.00 30.83 -3.14
N ASN A 601 -31.15 29.80 -3.03
CA ASN A 601 -31.54 28.40 -3.11
C ASN A 601 -31.63 27.79 -1.72
N PRO A 602 -32.57 26.85 -1.46
CA PRO A 602 -32.59 26.11 -0.19
C PRO A 602 -31.30 25.32 0.00
N ARG A 603 -30.92 25.10 1.26
CA ARG A 603 -29.69 24.37 1.63
C ARG A 603 -29.99 23.30 2.68
N VAL A 604 -29.43 22.11 2.47
CA VAL A 604 -29.48 21.01 3.44
C VAL A 604 -28.12 20.91 4.13
N PHE A 605 -28.11 21.08 5.43
CA PHE A 605 -26.92 21.15 6.26
C PHE A 605 -26.76 19.88 7.10
N TYR A 606 -25.55 19.34 7.16
CA TYR A 606 -25.17 18.25 8.05
C TYR A 606 -24.11 18.73 9.03
N ILE A 607 -24.40 18.65 10.33
CA ILE A 607 -23.40 18.87 11.39
C ILE A 607 -22.87 17.50 11.82
N GLU A 608 -21.57 17.26 11.61
CA GLU A 608 -20.86 16.09 12.18
C GLU A 608 -20.23 16.48 13.51
N ARG A 609 -20.85 16.06 14.63
CA ARG A 609 -20.31 16.22 15.99
C ARG A 609 -19.56 14.95 16.40
N PRO A 610 -18.28 15.02 16.80
CA PRO A 610 -17.54 13.83 17.21
C PRO A 610 -18.19 13.10 18.39
N VAL A 611 -18.27 11.77 18.31
CA VAL A 611 -18.65 10.92 19.44
C VAL A 611 -17.47 10.89 20.41
N ARG A 612 -17.65 11.47 21.60
CA ARG A 612 -16.61 11.53 22.64
C ARG A 612 -16.79 10.38 23.62
N LYS A 613 -15.69 9.72 23.98
CA LYS A 613 -15.70 8.61 24.96
C LYS A 613 -16.24 9.09 26.31
N GLY A 614 -17.23 8.39 26.85
CA GLY A 614 -17.85 8.71 28.15
C GLY A 614 -18.87 9.86 28.13
N TRP A 615 -19.02 10.55 26.99
CA TRP A 615 -20.04 11.57 26.81
C TRP A 615 -21.27 10.98 26.12
N GLU A 616 -22.45 11.35 26.60
CA GLU A 616 -23.73 10.96 26.04
C GLU A 616 -24.53 12.20 25.62
N LEU A 617 -25.35 12.11 24.58
CA LEU A 617 -26.20 13.24 24.18
C LEU A 617 -27.21 13.57 25.29
N SER A 618 -27.30 14.85 25.65
CA SER A 618 -28.28 15.34 26.62
C SER A 618 -29.71 15.16 26.08
N ALA A 619 -30.69 14.98 26.98
CA ALA A 619 -32.08 14.72 26.59
C ALA A 619 -32.76 15.91 25.85
N ASP A 620 -32.26 17.12 26.03
CA ASP A 620 -32.69 18.35 25.34
C ASP A 620 -32.10 18.51 23.94
N THR A 621 -31.21 17.60 23.52
CA THR A 621 -30.58 17.62 22.19
C THR A 621 -31.51 17.01 21.13
N PRO A 622 -31.64 17.62 19.94
CA PRO A 622 -32.35 17.00 18.81
C PRO A 622 -31.80 15.60 18.50
N LYS A 623 -32.62 14.68 18.02
CA LYS A 623 -32.11 13.34 17.67
C LYS A 623 -31.23 13.43 16.42
N PRO A 624 -30.04 12.80 16.41
CA PRO A 624 -29.24 12.72 15.20
C PRO A 624 -29.97 11.88 14.16
N ILE A 625 -29.85 12.25 12.87
CA ILE A 625 -30.42 11.47 11.76
C ILE A 625 -29.64 10.17 11.54
N SER A 626 -28.36 10.16 11.89
CA SER A 626 -27.52 8.95 11.89
C SER A 626 -26.36 9.11 12.87
N THR A 627 -25.86 7.97 13.36
CA THR A 627 -24.68 7.89 14.24
C THR A 627 -23.69 6.93 13.61
N THR A 628 -22.47 7.39 13.39
CA THR A 628 -21.33 6.57 12.97
C THR A 628 -20.48 6.24 14.19
N ALA A 629 -19.46 5.38 14.03
CA ALA A 629 -18.51 5.10 15.11
C ALA A 629 -17.80 6.37 15.65
N ARG A 630 -17.69 7.43 14.84
CA ARG A 630 -16.91 8.63 15.17
C ARG A 630 -17.74 9.90 15.30
N PHE A 631 -18.95 9.96 14.74
CA PHE A 631 -19.74 11.19 14.66
C PHE A 631 -21.25 10.94 14.82
N TYR A 632 -21.90 11.83 15.57
CA TYR A 632 -23.33 12.09 15.48
C TYR A 632 -23.59 13.05 14.31
N ARG A 633 -24.61 12.77 13.49
CA ARG A 633 -24.98 13.61 12.34
C ARG A 633 -26.34 14.24 12.55
N PHE A 634 -26.43 15.55 12.44
CA PHE A 634 -27.68 16.32 12.55
C PHE A 634 -27.98 16.97 11.21
N ARG A 635 -29.19 16.74 10.68
CA ARG A 635 -29.67 17.32 9.42
C ARG A 635 -30.51 18.55 9.71
N VAL A 636 -30.22 19.66 9.03
CA VAL A 636 -30.92 20.94 9.18
C VAL A 636 -31.25 21.47 7.79
N GLU A 637 -32.51 21.76 7.51
CA GLU A 637 -32.93 22.36 6.23
C GLU A 637 -33.08 23.86 6.41
N LEU A 638 -32.44 24.64 5.54
CA LEU A 638 -32.48 26.11 5.55
C LEU A 638 -33.13 26.60 4.27
N LYS A 639 -34.16 27.44 4.41
CA LYS A 639 -34.76 28.19 3.29
C LYS A 639 -33.76 29.22 2.74
N PRO A 640 -34.04 29.80 1.56
CA PRO A 640 -33.26 30.91 1.03
C PRO A 640 -33.08 32.03 2.07
N PHE A 641 -31.83 32.46 2.27
CA PHE A 641 -31.45 33.52 3.22
C PHE A 641 -31.82 33.30 4.71
N GLU A 642 -32.22 32.08 5.10
CA GLU A 642 -32.62 31.77 6.47
C GLU A 642 -31.42 31.55 7.40
N THR A 643 -31.58 31.94 8.67
CA THR A 643 -30.69 31.55 9.77
C THR A 643 -31.43 30.69 10.77
N GLN A 644 -30.94 29.48 11.03
CA GLN A 644 -31.49 28.58 12.04
C GLN A 644 -30.48 28.33 13.17
N GLN A 645 -31.00 28.19 14.39
CA GLN A 645 -30.21 27.83 15.56
C GLN A 645 -30.47 26.38 15.95
N ILE A 646 -29.40 25.64 16.24
CA ILE A 646 -29.46 24.30 16.84
C ILE A 646 -28.50 24.23 18.02
N THR A 647 -28.96 23.66 19.13
CA THR A 647 -28.15 23.45 20.34
C THR A 647 -28.00 21.96 20.57
N ILE A 648 -26.74 21.53 20.71
CA ILE A 648 -26.35 20.14 20.97
C ILE A 648 -25.71 20.10 22.35
N GLY A 649 -26.39 19.45 23.29
CA GLY A 649 -25.90 19.14 24.63
C GLY A 649 -25.28 17.75 24.70
N GLU A 650 -24.17 17.64 25.41
CA GLU A 650 -23.53 16.38 25.78
C GLU A 650 -23.28 16.37 27.30
N ASN A 651 -23.48 15.21 27.94
CA ASN A 651 -23.27 14.99 29.37
C ASN A 651 -22.12 14.00 29.58
N LEU A 652 -21.18 14.33 30.45
CA LEU A 652 -20.16 13.43 30.97
C LEU A 652 -20.45 13.13 32.43
N GLY A 653 -20.65 11.85 32.76
CA GLY A 653 -20.76 11.40 34.14
C GLY A 653 -19.42 11.54 34.86
N MET A 654 -19.40 12.29 35.95
CA MET A 654 -18.23 12.52 36.80
C MET A 654 -18.50 11.99 38.21
N MET A 655 -17.43 11.58 38.90
CA MET A 655 -17.48 11.16 40.29
C MET A 655 -16.27 11.73 41.03
N ASP A 656 -16.53 12.53 42.05
CA ASP A 656 -15.51 13.01 42.99
C ASP A 656 -15.66 12.26 44.32
N ARG A 657 -14.54 11.96 44.99
CA ARG A 657 -14.48 11.25 46.27
C ARG A 657 -13.76 12.11 47.31
N TYR A 658 -14.38 12.27 48.46
CA TYR A 658 -13.82 12.98 49.62
C TYR A 658 -13.90 12.10 50.86
N GLU A 659 -12.89 12.15 51.72
CA GLU A 659 -12.95 11.49 53.03
C GLU A 659 -13.56 12.45 54.05
N LEU A 660 -14.62 12.02 54.74
CA LEU A 660 -15.31 12.87 55.72
C LEU A 660 -14.41 13.22 56.93
N ARG A 661 -13.39 12.39 57.20
CA ARG A 661 -12.43 12.62 58.30
C ARG A 661 -11.44 13.75 58.02
N THR A 662 -11.16 14.03 56.74
CA THR A 662 -10.17 15.02 56.30
C THR A 662 -10.80 16.25 55.63
N LEU A 663 -12.13 16.26 55.48
CA LEU A 663 -12.88 17.35 54.87
C LEU A 663 -12.65 18.68 55.62
N SER A 664 -12.07 19.67 54.93
CA SER A 664 -11.77 20.98 55.50
C SER A 664 -12.87 22.02 55.23
N PRO A 665 -12.92 23.14 55.99
CA PRO A 665 -13.82 24.26 55.69
C PRO A 665 -13.61 24.82 54.27
N LYS A 666 -12.36 24.81 53.78
CA LYS A 666 -12.02 25.26 52.43
C LYS A 666 -12.61 24.33 51.37
N ASP A 667 -12.61 23.02 51.61
CA ASP A 667 -13.19 22.03 50.69
C ASP A 667 -14.71 22.17 50.64
N LEU A 668 -15.37 22.32 51.78
CA LEU A 668 -16.82 22.53 51.85
C LEU A 668 -17.23 23.83 51.13
N LEU A 669 -16.48 24.92 51.33
CA LEU A 669 -16.72 26.18 50.63
C LEU A 669 -16.50 26.04 49.12
N ALA A 670 -15.45 25.33 48.69
CA ALA A 670 -15.19 25.07 47.28
C ALA A 670 -16.32 24.26 46.62
N LEU A 671 -16.91 23.29 47.32
CA LEU A 671 -18.05 22.49 46.84
C LEU A 671 -19.31 23.34 46.64
N VAL A 672 -19.56 24.31 47.53
CA VAL A 672 -20.70 25.25 47.41
C VAL A 672 -20.46 26.27 46.29
N VAL A 673 -19.26 26.85 46.22
CA VAL A 673 -18.90 27.84 45.17
C VAL A 673 -18.96 27.21 43.78
N LYS A 674 -18.52 25.96 43.64
CA LYS A 674 -18.62 25.19 42.37
C LYS A 674 -20.04 24.71 42.06
N LYS A 675 -21.03 25.04 42.91
CA LYS A 675 -22.43 24.55 42.84
C LYS A 675 -22.53 23.03 42.80
N THR A 676 -21.54 22.33 43.35
CA THR A 676 -21.48 20.87 43.34
C THR A 676 -22.45 20.28 44.35
N ILE A 677 -22.70 20.95 45.48
CA ILE A 677 -23.67 20.55 46.51
C ILE A 677 -24.74 21.64 46.70
N ASP A 678 -25.93 21.25 47.13
CA ASP A 678 -27.02 22.17 47.47
C ASP A 678 -26.92 22.67 48.93
N GLU A 679 -27.69 23.70 49.26
CA GLU A 679 -27.69 24.29 50.61
C GLU A 679 -28.13 23.29 51.71
N PRO A 680 -29.12 22.41 51.49
CA PRO A 680 -29.45 21.34 52.44
C PRO A 680 -28.29 20.39 52.72
N THR A 681 -27.55 19.96 51.70
CA THR A 681 -26.39 19.07 51.90
C THR A 681 -25.26 19.81 52.61
N ARG A 682 -25.01 21.07 52.27
CA ARG A 682 -24.06 21.92 52.99
C ARG A 682 -24.42 22.02 54.48
N ALA A 683 -25.68 22.26 54.81
CA ALA A 683 -26.16 22.37 56.19
C ALA A 683 -25.96 21.06 56.98
N LYS A 684 -26.09 19.90 56.33
CA LYS A 684 -25.80 18.59 56.95
C LYS A 684 -24.31 18.34 57.19
N LEU A 685 -23.43 18.88 56.35
CA LEU A 685 -21.98 18.71 56.47
C LEU A 685 -21.33 19.74 57.42
N ALA A 686 -21.98 20.89 57.66
CA ALA A 686 -21.43 21.95 58.50
C ALA A 686 -21.08 21.49 59.94
N PRO A 687 -21.90 20.71 60.66
CA PRO A 687 -21.57 20.25 62.01
C PRO A 687 -20.29 19.40 62.07
N LEU A 688 -20.02 18.60 61.03
CA LEU A 688 -18.80 17.78 60.95
C LEU A 688 -17.54 18.67 60.81
N VAL A 689 -17.64 19.71 59.98
CA VAL A 689 -16.57 20.69 59.80
C VAL A 689 -16.35 21.48 61.09
N ASP A 690 -17.40 21.85 61.81
CA ASP A 690 -17.30 22.56 63.10
C ASP A 690 -16.60 21.72 64.18
N LEU A 691 -16.95 20.43 64.29
CA LEU A 691 -16.25 19.49 65.17
C LEU A 691 -14.76 19.39 64.80
N ARG A 692 -14.43 19.42 63.51
CA ARG A 692 -13.05 19.39 63.04
C ARG A 692 -12.28 20.67 63.37
N ILE A 693 -12.92 21.83 63.26
CA ILE A 693 -12.33 23.11 63.68
C ILE A 693 -11.99 23.07 65.17
N LYS A 694 -12.91 22.58 66.02
CA LYS A 694 -12.67 22.43 67.45
C LYS A 694 -11.52 21.47 67.77
N LEU A 695 -11.48 20.31 67.10
CA LEU A 695 -10.37 19.36 67.26
C LEU A 695 -9.02 19.98 66.90
N ASN A 696 -8.95 20.74 65.80
CA ASN A 696 -7.73 21.43 65.40
C ASN A 696 -7.31 22.52 66.39
N ASP A 697 -8.26 23.26 66.98
CA ASP A 697 -7.98 24.25 68.02
C ASP A 697 -7.42 23.59 69.30
N ILE A 698 -7.97 22.44 69.70
CA ILE A 698 -7.43 21.66 70.83
C ILE A 698 -6.02 21.16 70.53
N ASP A 699 -5.78 20.62 69.33
CA ASP A 699 -4.43 20.16 68.92
C ASP A 699 -3.41 21.31 68.98
N LEU A 700 -3.79 22.51 68.53
CA LEU A 700 -2.94 23.70 68.62
C LEU A 700 -2.68 24.14 70.07
N LYS A 701 -3.69 24.04 70.96
CA LYS A 701 -3.53 24.35 72.39
C LYS A 701 -2.61 23.35 73.09
N ILE A 702 -2.76 22.05 72.81
CA ILE A 702 -1.89 20.99 73.33
C ILE A 702 -0.45 21.26 72.88
N ALA A 703 -0.22 21.46 71.58
CA ALA A 703 1.11 21.71 71.04
C ALA A 703 1.77 22.96 71.64
N ARG A 704 0.99 24.02 71.89
CA ARG A 704 1.49 25.24 72.56
C ARG A 704 1.89 24.98 74.01
N GLY A 705 1.05 24.27 74.77
CA GLY A 705 1.33 23.92 76.16
C GLY A 705 2.53 22.98 76.29
N GLU A 706 2.69 22.02 75.36
CA GLU A 706 3.86 21.14 75.32
C GLU A 706 5.14 21.91 75.05
N LYS A 707 5.11 22.84 74.09
CA LYS A 707 6.25 23.72 73.82
C LYS A 707 6.62 24.59 75.03
N GLU A 708 5.63 25.15 75.73
CA GLU A 708 5.87 25.92 76.95
C GLU A 708 6.49 25.05 78.06
N ALA A 709 6.00 23.82 78.23
CA ALA A 709 6.56 22.88 79.21
C ALA A 709 8.01 22.49 78.88
N GLU A 710 8.33 22.27 77.60
CA GLU A 710 9.71 22.02 77.13
C GLU A 710 10.64 23.20 77.42
N GLU A 711 10.19 24.43 77.14
CA GLU A 711 10.96 25.65 77.42
C GLU A 711 11.21 25.83 78.93
N ILE A 712 10.22 25.54 79.78
CA ILE A 712 10.37 25.57 81.25
C ILE A 712 11.34 24.48 81.72
N ALA A 713 11.23 23.25 81.20
CA ALA A 713 12.12 22.15 81.57
C ALA A 713 13.59 22.45 81.23
N ALA A 714 13.83 23.06 80.06
CA ALA A 714 15.14 23.55 79.67
C ALA A 714 15.64 24.67 80.61
N ASP A 715 14.76 25.59 81.03
CA ASP A 715 15.12 26.64 81.98
C ASP A 715 15.46 26.06 83.36
N GLN A 716 14.69 25.10 83.87
CA GLN A 716 14.97 24.42 85.14
C GLN A 716 16.32 23.66 85.11
N ALA A 717 16.70 23.06 83.97
CA ALA A 717 18.02 22.46 83.81
C ALA A 717 19.14 23.50 83.95
N ARG A 718 19.00 24.66 83.30
CA ARG A 718 19.93 25.80 83.44
C ARG A 718 19.97 26.35 84.87
N LEU A 719 18.82 26.46 85.53
CA LEU A 719 18.75 26.91 86.94
C LEU A 719 19.48 25.94 87.86
N ARG A 720 19.34 24.62 87.66
CA ARG A 720 20.08 23.61 88.45
C ARG A 720 21.59 23.73 88.26
N GLU A 721 22.06 23.87 87.02
CA GLU A 721 23.47 24.08 86.71
C GLU A 721 24.01 25.37 87.36
N ASN A 722 23.25 26.47 87.25
CA ASN A 722 23.61 27.73 87.87
C ASN A 722 23.63 27.66 89.42
N ILE A 723 22.69 26.96 90.04
CA ILE A 723 22.67 26.75 91.50
C ILE A 723 23.89 25.91 91.92
N GLU A 724 24.22 24.84 91.21
CA GLU A 724 25.39 24.01 91.49
C GLU A 724 26.69 24.81 91.40
N ALA A 725 26.82 25.67 90.38
CA ALA A 725 27.97 26.57 90.23
C ALA A 725 28.05 27.60 91.37
N LEU A 726 26.94 28.24 91.73
CA LEU A 726 26.88 29.29 92.75
C LEU A 726 27.09 28.77 94.19
N THR A 727 26.74 27.51 94.46
CA THR A 727 26.95 26.87 95.78
C THR A 727 28.44 26.77 96.14
N LYS A 728 29.33 26.82 95.15
CA LYS A 728 30.79 26.80 95.32
C LYS A 728 31.40 28.19 95.63
N THR A 729 30.59 29.25 95.65
CA THR A 729 31.03 30.65 95.80
C THR A 729 30.58 31.24 97.14
N ASN A 730 31.52 31.74 97.96
CA ASN A 730 31.22 32.34 99.27
C ASN A 730 30.45 33.67 99.10
N GLY A 731 29.22 33.74 99.60
CA GLY A 731 28.37 34.96 99.61
C GLY A 731 27.13 34.94 98.70
N ALA A 732 26.89 33.88 97.92
CA ALA A 732 25.83 33.82 96.90
C ALA A 732 24.41 33.44 97.42
N LYS A 733 24.14 33.50 98.72
CA LYS A 733 22.90 32.98 99.34
C LYS A 733 21.62 33.62 98.78
N ASP A 734 21.63 34.94 98.55
CA ASP A 734 20.44 35.67 98.09
C ASP A 734 20.07 35.35 96.63
N LEU A 735 21.06 35.08 95.77
CA LEU A 735 20.82 34.68 94.37
C LEU A 735 20.30 33.24 94.28
N ILE A 736 20.84 32.32 95.10
CA ILE A 736 20.33 30.94 95.19
C ILE A 736 18.87 30.93 95.65
N ALA A 737 18.51 31.75 96.64
CA ALA A 737 17.12 31.88 97.11
C ALA A 737 16.17 32.34 95.98
N ARG A 738 16.59 33.28 95.12
CA ARG A 738 15.81 33.73 93.96
C ARG A 738 15.61 32.63 92.90
N TYR A 739 16.66 31.85 92.61
CA TYR A 739 16.54 30.74 91.66
C TYR A 739 15.65 29.60 92.18
N ILE A 740 15.70 29.31 93.48
CA ILE A 740 14.78 28.34 94.10
C ILE A 740 13.33 28.83 94.02
N SER A 741 13.08 30.12 94.27
CA SER A 741 11.73 30.70 94.12
C SER A 741 11.22 30.57 92.68
N ARG A 742 12.04 30.92 91.69
CA ARG A 742 11.69 30.79 90.26
C ARG A 742 11.48 29.34 89.84
N ALA A 743 12.28 28.41 90.35
CA ALA A 743 12.10 26.98 90.09
C ALA A 743 10.76 26.47 90.66
N SER A 744 10.36 26.94 91.86
CA SER A 744 9.06 26.61 92.47
C SER A 744 7.88 27.17 91.69
N GLU A 745 7.98 28.39 91.15
CA GLU A 745 6.98 28.98 90.25
C GLU A 745 6.86 28.17 88.95
N GLN A 746 7.99 27.77 88.38
CA GLN A 746 8.05 26.92 87.19
C GLN A 746 7.44 25.55 87.41
N GLU A 747 7.68 24.94 88.58
CA GLU A 747 7.08 23.65 88.95
C GLU A 747 5.55 23.76 89.02
N SER A 748 5.06 24.84 89.65
CA SER A 748 3.62 25.13 89.72
C SER A 748 3.01 25.34 88.33
N ARG A 749 3.73 25.97 87.41
CA ARG A 749 3.28 26.16 86.01
C ARG A 749 3.31 24.85 85.23
N ILE A 750 4.32 23.99 85.38
CA ILE A 750 4.35 22.65 84.76
C ILE A 750 3.18 21.81 85.26
N GLU A 751 2.89 21.83 86.57
CA GLU A 751 1.75 21.11 87.13
C GLU A 751 0.44 21.61 86.49
N THR A 752 0.27 22.93 86.39
CA THR A 752 -0.87 23.56 85.71
C THR A 752 -0.97 23.12 84.24
N LEU A 753 0.10 23.24 83.46
CA LEU A 753 0.15 22.82 82.05
C LEU A 753 -0.16 21.31 81.90
N SER A 754 0.28 20.47 82.83
CA SER A 754 -0.03 19.03 82.84
C SER A 754 -1.52 18.75 83.06
N THR A 755 -2.19 19.55 83.90
CA THR A 755 -3.61 19.45 84.18
C THR A 755 -4.44 19.97 83.00
N GLU A 756 -4.05 21.11 82.42
CA GLU A 756 -4.64 21.67 81.19
C GLU A 756 -4.51 20.67 80.03
N ARG A 757 -3.33 20.07 79.83
CA ARG A 757 -3.13 19.05 78.78
C ARG A 757 -4.02 17.84 78.98
N ARG A 758 -4.15 17.31 80.22
CA ARG A 758 -5.05 16.18 80.50
C ARG A 758 -6.51 16.52 80.22
N ALA A 759 -6.95 17.73 80.58
CA ALA A 759 -8.30 18.21 80.27
C ALA A 759 -8.53 18.32 78.76
N LEU A 760 -7.58 18.91 78.03
CA LEU A 760 -7.63 19.03 76.56
C LEU A 760 -7.62 17.67 75.86
N LEU A 761 -6.85 16.70 76.34
CA LEU A 761 -6.85 15.33 75.79
C LEU A 761 -8.18 14.61 76.03
N ALA A 762 -8.79 14.78 77.21
CA ALA A 762 -10.11 14.23 77.48
C ALA A 762 -11.17 14.89 76.60
N GLU A 763 -11.13 16.22 76.44
CA GLU A 763 -12.01 16.94 75.52
C GLU A 763 -11.81 16.48 74.07
N LYS A 764 -10.56 16.30 73.62
CA LYS A 764 -10.23 15.74 72.31
C LYS A 764 -10.87 14.37 72.07
N ASP A 765 -10.70 13.42 72.99
CA ASP A 765 -11.30 12.07 72.87
C ASP A 765 -12.84 12.14 72.79
N THR A 766 -13.48 13.05 73.55
CA THR A 766 -14.93 13.24 73.45
C THR A 766 -15.36 13.79 72.08
N LEU A 767 -14.63 14.78 71.53
CA LEU A 767 -14.92 15.35 70.22
C LEU A 767 -14.61 14.35 69.08
N GLU A 768 -13.58 13.51 69.20
CA GLU A 768 -13.27 12.47 68.24
C GLU A 768 -14.39 11.40 68.18
N LYS A 769 -14.92 11.01 69.33
CA LYS A 769 -16.10 10.11 69.41
C LYS A 769 -17.35 10.76 68.83
N GLN A 770 -17.59 12.04 69.12
CA GLN A 770 -18.70 12.80 68.53
C GLN A 770 -18.57 12.89 67.00
N LEU A 771 -17.37 13.15 66.49
CA LEU A 771 -17.10 13.19 65.05
C LEU A 771 -17.32 11.82 64.40
N ALA A 772 -16.83 10.74 65.02
CA ALA A 772 -17.03 9.38 64.52
C ALA A 772 -18.52 9.01 64.44
N ASN A 773 -19.29 9.31 65.48
CA ASN A 773 -20.74 9.06 65.50
C ASN A 773 -21.46 9.92 64.46
N ALA A 774 -21.12 11.20 64.37
CA ALA A 774 -21.72 12.11 63.39
C ALA A 774 -21.43 11.68 61.94
N ILE A 775 -20.29 11.02 61.66
CA ILE A 775 -19.99 10.42 60.36
C ILE A 775 -20.84 9.17 60.10
N ILE A 776 -21.07 8.34 61.12
CA ILE A 776 -21.90 7.12 61.00
C ILE A 776 -23.37 7.48 60.76
N ASP A 777 -23.87 8.50 61.47
CA ASP A 777 -25.26 8.95 61.39
C ASP A 777 -25.54 9.84 60.16
N LEU A 778 -24.52 10.15 59.36
CA LEU A 778 -24.66 11.04 58.20
C LEU A 778 -25.38 10.35 57.04
N GLU A 779 -26.69 10.56 56.95
CA GLU A 779 -27.48 10.16 55.79
C GLU A 779 -27.65 11.30 54.75
N LEU A 780 -27.09 11.05 53.57
CA LEU A 780 -27.24 11.87 52.37
C LEU A 780 -27.98 11.04 51.32
N LYS A 781 -29.01 11.63 50.71
CA LYS A 781 -29.83 10.98 49.68
C LYS A 781 -29.48 11.54 48.32
#